data_AF-A0ABD3Q7F7-F1
#
_entry.id   AF-A0ABD3Q7F7-F1
#
_cell.length_a   1.000
_cell.length_b   1.000
_cell.length_c   1.000
_cell.angle_alpha   90.00
_cell.angle_beta   90.00
_cell.angle_gamma   90.00
#
_symmetry.space_group_name_H-M   'P 1'
#
loop_
_entity.id
_entity.type
_entity.pdbx_description
1 polymer ?
#
loop_
_entity_poly.entity_id
_entity_poly.type
_entity_poly.pdbx_seq_one_letter_code
_entity_poly.pdbx_strand_id
1 'polypeptide(L)'
;MKSFTSSHVLSIIFLACTNGVLLGLTQELPDKALSIELSQESSPPSPSPIACTSIVALAFTPDPYEDPQRRATVFEPNDENRTNDSISNSGNLFAHTNARSYQQQEEDEGEMFECELPDGLTLPIAATQTQLTLLRESLNDGRLVSSVSTLEGMTVQLDAASVQGITDANVLDSAVVTLPEGPWTFFTPDSSHPLHKTNRQLATYEGLKTVLVVRIIDANGLVNPDPPSVMSNKIFGTYGDQYTMTSQYHACSFGKLTITNDYGVDMSNIESAPGVVEVTTSLDITAVDLRQSTARNALVKATEAKLGRGLPGVFDHVLFVVEACYVSCGWAGFATVNGWLSVYHKHHYKSMAVTLHEIGHNLNLAHSRGIDGNEYSDHTCLMGNPWFQDDVGQMCFNPAKTFQIANAGAWYNTRYTLTWESGTSAPNLWQGNIIGVADYDNNPQGLPIVVKLETGTDVDYFVGFNRAYGVNVDSKIAKDMVTITQAGNNGVGYNKSLMMAMLSSGQSYGFADWKGSGKILVVTVRSINKNTDPWYAEIQLNFNNAPIPTPPPSNKPTPRPVTPSPTNKPTLQQATPSPSKKPTLQPLTPKPTTSSPTPYPSYQFTNFPATLTPTRECGDNICMPHESDLNCPEDCINIEFATYSANIGAKGGNGTMFYVQALRDVSITSISTFIRSKGSGLVQIYTRPGSYVGFESSETGWIPIFDNTVLQNGDSVLTHLGPFINNAKVNIAKGLVQSFYVYAPSNLAYRGENLAEGDLVSSDRSLNFYSGIAIANGKFGEGQKYSPRQFSGVLRYNGIVLESPPVNCWTIQAVEQCQQAVSCSWNSLYNVCRRSRLAGKTAKRARVV
;
A
#
# COMPACT_ATOMS: atom_id res chain seq x y z
N MET A 1 16.47 72.64 -6.14
CA MET A 1 15.78 72.81 -7.46
C MET A 1 16.13 71.62 -8.35
N LYS A 2 15.44 71.45 -9.49
CA LYS A 2 15.35 70.18 -10.24
C LYS A 2 16.51 69.92 -11.22
N SER A 3 16.78 68.62 -11.41
CA SER A 3 17.07 67.92 -12.69
C SER A 3 18.39 68.16 -13.45
N PHE A 4 18.67 67.19 -14.35
CA PHE A 4 19.76 67.07 -15.34
C PHE A 4 21.12 66.56 -14.80
N THR A 5 21.80 65.54 -15.38
CA THR A 5 21.38 64.49 -16.34
C THR A 5 22.39 63.34 -16.39
N SER A 6 21.90 62.13 -16.72
CA SER A 6 22.49 61.08 -17.58
C SER A 6 23.93 60.54 -17.41
N SER A 7 24.01 59.21 -17.60
CA SER A 7 25.10 58.45 -18.23
C SER A 7 26.34 58.04 -17.43
N HIS A 8 26.24 56.82 -16.90
CA HIS A 8 27.04 55.65 -17.32
C HIS A 8 28.49 55.39 -16.81
N VAL A 9 28.64 54.12 -16.39
CA VAL A 9 29.80 53.20 -16.56
C VAL A 9 30.90 53.18 -15.48
N LEU A 10 30.84 52.07 -14.71
CA LEU A 10 31.93 51.23 -14.18
C LEU A 10 33.18 51.87 -13.53
N SER A 11 33.37 51.60 -12.22
CA SER A 11 34.24 50.50 -11.74
C SER A 11 35.01 50.81 -10.44
N ILE A 12 34.83 49.92 -9.47
CA ILE A 12 35.87 49.25 -8.67
C ILE A 12 36.81 50.15 -7.83
N ILE A 13 36.38 50.31 -6.57
CA ILE A 13 37.14 50.05 -5.33
C ILE A 13 38.64 49.70 -5.51
N PHE A 14 39.52 50.46 -4.84
CA PHE A 14 40.66 49.86 -4.15
C PHE A 14 40.93 50.57 -2.81
N LEU A 15 40.76 49.83 -1.72
CA LEU A 15 41.12 50.23 -0.37
C LEU A 15 41.76 49.03 0.34
N ALA A 16 43.08 49.06 0.54
CA ALA A 16 43.86 48.21 1.46
C ALA A 16 45.35 48.60 1.33
N CYS A 17 45.96 49.16 2.38
CA CYS A 17 46.82 48.44 3.35
C CYS A 17 48.19 48.02 2.75
N THR A 18 49.23 48.85 2.85
CA THR A 18 50.14 49.11 4.00
C THR A 18 51.35 48.16 4.11
N ASN A 19 52.55 48.76 4.01
CA ASN A 19 53.81 48.46 4.71
C ASN A 19 54.46 47.07 4.55
N GLY A 20 55.66 47.02 3.97
CA GLY A 20 56.43 45.77 3.86
C GLY A 20 57.88 45.82 3.31
N VAL A 21 58.67 46.83 3.68
CA VAL A 21 60.17 46.86 3.71
C VAL A 21 61.00 46.42 2.47
N LEU A 22 61.92 47.31 2.10
CA LEU A 22 62.96 47.28 1.06
C LEU A 22 64.08 46.22 1.27
N LEU A 23 64.60 45.59 0.18
CA LEU A 23 66.04 45.64 -0.25
C LEU A 23 66.48 44.55 -1.28
N GLY A 24 67.32 44.96 -2.27
CA GLY A 24 68.20 44.11 -3.10
C GLY A 24 67.61 43.59 -4.43
N LEU A 25 67.88 44.18 -5.61
CA LEU A 25 69.08 44.01 -6.48
C LEU A 25 69.28 42.53 -6.91
N THR A 26 69.28 42.13 -8.19
CA THR A 26 69.88 42.71 -9.44
C THR A 26 69.04 42.32 -10.70
N GLN A 27 68.80 43.21 -11.69
CA GLN A 27 69.50 43.27 -13.03
C GLN A 27 69.31 41.98 -13.89
N GLU A 28 68.83 41.95 -15.15
CA GLU A 28 69.06 42.81 -16.33
C GLU A 28 67.97 42.66 -17.46
N LEU A 29 67.57 43.77 -18.11
CA LEU A 29 67.63 44.06 -19.58
C LEU A 29 66.35 43.81 -20.44
N PRO A 30 66.19 44.45 -21.64
CA PRO A 30 64.93 45.13 -21.98
C PRO A 30 64.35 44.91 -23.39
N ASP A 31 63.30 45.68 -23.67
CA ASP A 31 62.85 46.23 -24.97
C ASP A 31 62.07 45.36 -25.99
N LYS A 32 60.84 45.86 -26.28
CA LYS A 32 60.12 45.90 -27.58
C LYS A 32 59.86 44.56 -28.30
N ALA A 33 58.59 44.17 -28.48
CA ALA A 33 57.72 44.60 -29.60
C ALA A 33 58.36 44.33 -30.98
N LEU A 34 57.76 43.61 -31.92
CA LEU A 34 56.34 43.62 -32.30
C LEU A 34 56.06 42.50 -33.34
N SER A 35 55.07 41.62 -33.13
CA SER A 35 54.24 41.05 -34.22
C SER A 35 53.17 40.11 -33.67
N ILE A 36 51.94 40.24 -34.18
CA ILE A 36 50.80 39.40 -33.88
C ILE A 36 50.83 38.17 -34.80
N GLU A 37 50.77 36.96 -34.22
CA GLU A 37 50.26 35.77 -34.91
C GLU A 37 49.37 34.98 -33.95
N LEU A 38 48.24 34.48 -34.47
CA LEU A 38 47.25 33.74 -33.67
C LEU A 38 47.82 32.36 -33.30
N SER A 39 47.74 32.00 -32.02
CA SER A 39 47.77 30.60 -31.58
C SER A 39 46.59 30.34 -30.66
N GLN A 40 46.14 29.08 -30.65
CA GLN A 40 44.77 28.70 -30.33
C GLN A 40 44.42 28.76 -28.84
N GLU A 41 43.11 28.81 -28.58
CA GLU A 41 42.50 28.76 -27.25
C GLU A 41 43.06 27.61 -26.40
N SER A 42 43.56 27.94 -25.21
CA SER A 42 43.81 26.95 -24.18
C SER A 42 42.49 26.30 -23.77
N SER A 43 42.46 24.96 -23.78
CA SER A 43 41.30 24.16 -23.41
C SER A 43 40.70 24.57 -22.05
N PRO A 44 39.37 24.47 -21.85
CA PRO A 44 38.78 24.68 -20.53
C PRO A 44 39.39 23.70 -19.51
N PRO A 45 39.52 24.10 -18.22
CA PRO A 45 40.10 23.24 -17.20
C PRO A 45 39.33 21.92 -17.10
N SER A 46 40.03 20.80 -17.05
CA SER A 46 39.41 19.48 -16.86
C SER A 46 38.58 19.48 -15.57
N PRO A 47 37.33 18.98 -15.59
CA PRO A 47 36.49 18.98 -14.40
C PRO A 47 37.19 18.24 -13.27
N SER A 48 37.29 18.90 -12.11
CA SER A 48 37.89 18.29 -10.93
C SER A 48 37.03 17.12 -10.45
N PRO A 49 37.60 15.94 -10.15
CA PRO A 49 36.82 14.83 -9.61
C PRO A 49 36.25 15.24 -8.25
N ILE A 50 34.92 15.21 -8.10
CA ILE A 50 34.29 15.34 -6.78
C ILE A 50 34.31 13.96 -6.13
N ALA A 51 34.95 13.87 -4.97
CA ALA A 51 34.77 12.74 -4.07
C ALA A 51 33.43 12.91 -3.35
N CYS A 52 32.42 12.15 -3.79
CA CYS A 52 31.18 12.01 -3.00
C CYS A 52 31.55 11.44 -1.63
N THR A 53 31.03 12.08 -0.57
CA THR A 53 31.24 11.62 0.81
C THR A 53 30.55 10.27 1.03
N SER A 54 29.38 10.07 0.42
CA SER A 54 28.74 8.77 0.29
C SER A 54 27.79 8.75 -0.91
N ILE A 55 27.30 7.57 -1.25
CA ILE A 55 26.13 7.36 -2.11
C ILE A 55 24.92 7.19 -1.18
N VAL A 56 23.90 8.01 -1.39
CA VAL A 56 22.62 7.96 -0.67
C VAL A 56 21.57 7.34 -1.59
N ALA A 57 20.88 6.32 -1.10
CA ALA A 57 19.72 5.74 -1.76
C ALA A 57 18.42 6.37 -1.20
N LEU A 58 17.43 6.57 -2.07
CA LEU A 58 16.08 7.00 -1.68
C LEU A 58 15.06 5.93 -2.07
N ALA A 59 14.12 5.67 -1.16
CA ALA A 59 12.99 4.76 -1.33
C ALA A 59 11.67 5.52 -1.18
N PHE A 60 10.59 4.98 -1.75
CA PHE A 60 9.36 5.72 -2.07
C PHE A 60 8.12 4.88 -1.75
N THR A 61 7.19 5.37 -0.92
CA THR A 61 5.84 4.80 -0.85
C THR A 61 5.02 5.29 -2.05
N PRO A 62 4.38 4.43 -2.88
CA PRO A 62 3.50 4.89 -3.97
C PRO A 62 2.20 5.52 -3.44
N ASP A 63 1.65 6.51 -4.14
CA ASP A 63 0.31 7.06 -3.84
C ASP A 63 -0.77 6.26 -4.60
N PRO A 64 -1.66 5.51 -3.93
CA PRO A 64 -2.71 4.72 -4.58
C PRO A 64 -3.89 5.58 -5.09
N TYR A 65 -3.91 6.89 -4.78
CA TYR A 65 -4.99 7.80 -5.15
C TYR A 65 -4.62 8.77 -6.30
N GLU A 66 -3.35 8.84 -6.70
CA GLU A 66 -2.93 9.56 -7.91
C GLU A 66 -3.19 8.71 -9.17
N ASP A 67 -3.79 9.31 -10.19
CA ASP A 67 -4.14 8.65 -11.46
C ASP A 67 -2.87 8.20 -12.22
N PRO A 68 -2.71 6.90 -12.55
CA PRO A 68 -1.61 6.42 -13.37
C PRO A 68 -1.47 7.12 -14.72
N GLN A 69 -2.52 7.76 -15.26
CA GLN A 69 -2.40 8.57 -16.47
C GLN A 69 -1.61 9.87 -16.26
N ARG A 70 -1.57 10.44 -15.04
CA ARG A 70 -0.67 11.58 -14.76
C ARG A 70 0.82 11.22 -14.78
N ARG A 71 1.19 9.93 -14.65
CA ARG A 71 2.56 9.46 -14.96
C ARG A 71 2.88 9.49 -16.46
N ALA A 72 1.90 9.69 -17.36
CA ALA A 72 2.10 9.60 -18.81
C ALA A 72 1.65 10.84 -19.63
N THR A 73 0.69 11.64 -19.16
CA THR A 73 0.05 12.70 -19.96
C THR A 73 0.78 14.05 -20.00
N VAL A 74 2.12 14.05 -19.99
CA VAL A 74 2.94 15.26 -20.28
C VAL A 74 3.62 15.18 -21.67
N PHE A 75 3.42 14.10 -22.43
CA PHE A 75 3.86 14.03 -23.83
C PHE A 75 2.84 13.36 -24.77
N GLU A 76 1.84 14.12 -25.22
CA GLU A 76 1.41 14.06 -26.62
C GLU A 76 1.47 15.46 -27.25
N PRO A 77 2.22 15.66 -28.35
CA PRO A 77 2.22 16.92 -29.06
C PRO A 77 0.95 17.05 -29.92
N ASN A 78 0.11 18.03 -29.59
CA ASN A 78 -0.86 18.56 -30.55
C ASN A 78 -0.10 19.20 -31.72
N ASP A 79 -0.06 18.56 -32.90
CA ASP A 79 -0.02 19.25 -34.21
C ASP A 79 -0.16 18.25 -35.39
N GLU A 80 -1.39 17.80 -35.67
CA GLU A 80 -1.73 17.31 -37.02
C GLU A 80 -2.30 18.45 -37.88
N ASN A 81 -1.42 19.26 -38.50
CA ASN A 81 -1.71 19.89 -39.80
C ASN A 81 -0.50 20.62 -40.44
N ARG A 82 0.29 19.91 -41.27
CA ARG A 82 0.59 20.34 -42.66
C ARG A 82 1.48 19.37 -43.46
N THR A 83 0.87 18.85 -44.54
CA THR A 83 1.42 18.67 -45.90
C THR A 83 2.79 18.00 -46.13
N ASN A 84 2.74 16.90 -46.90
CA ASN A 84 3.73 16.42 -47.88
C ASN A 84 4.84 17.43 -48.27
N ASP A 85 6.11 16.99 -48.31
CA ASP A 85 6.71 16.58 -49.59
C ASP A 85 8.01 15.76 -49.42
N SER A 86 8.72 15.51 -50.51
CA SER A 86 9.57 14.33 -50.74
C SER A 86 11.10 14.56 -50.78
N ILE A 87 11.84 13.47 -50.54
CA ILE A 87 13.15 13.10 -51.15
C ILE A 87 14.51 13.66 -50.60
N SER A 88 15.44 12.71 -50.46
CA SER A 88 16.91 12.72 -50.62
C SER A 88 17.89 12.86 -49.43
N ASN A 89 18.89 11.96 -49.47
CA ASN A 89 20.09 11.87 -48.65
C ASN A 89 20.94 13.15 -48.67
N SER A 90 21.57 13.49 -47.53
CA SER A 90 23.02 13.27 -47.32
C SER A 90 23.46 13.67 -45.91
N GLY A 91 24.59 13.12 -45.47
CA GLY A 91 24.97 13.01 -44.05
C GLY A 91 25.19 14.31 -43.28
N ASN A 92 24.72 14.28 -42.03
CA ASN A 92 25.49 14.69 -40.86
C ASN A 92 24.86 14.06 -39.60
N LEU A 93 25.34 12.88 -39.20
CA LEU A 93 25.16 12.43 -37.81
C LEU A 93 26.12 13.25 -36.96
N PHE A 94 25.63 14.20 -36.16
CA PHE A 94 26.07 14.46 -34.79
C PHE A 94 25.13 15.44 -34.08
N ALA A 95 24.90 15.20 -32.78
CA ALA A 95 24.35 16.12 -31.79
C ALA A 95 22.93 16.71 -32.01
N HIS A 96 21.89 15.98 -31.59
CA HIS A 96 20.68 16.55 -30.96
C HIS A 96 19.96 15.54 -30.04
N THR A 97 20.72 14.84 -29.19
CA THR A 97 20.21 13.94 -28.13
C THR A 97 21.12 14.06 -26.91
N ASN A 98 20.73 14.86 -25.90
CA ASN A 98 21.29 14.88 -24.52
C ASN A 98 20.52 15.85 -23.60
N ALA A 99 19.17 15.80 -23.62
CA ALA A 99 18.33 16.58 -22.69
C ALA A 99 16.99 15.90 -22.35
N ARG A 100 16.44 15.08 -23.25
CA ARG A 100 15.17 14.35 -23.03
C ARG A 100 15.30 12.99 -22.34
N SER A 101 16.52 12.49 -22.11
CA SER A 101 16.76 11.16 -21.54
C SER A 101 16.74 11.07 -20.02
N TYR A 102 16.76 12.21 -19.30
CA TYR A 102 16.69 12.22 -17.83
C TYR A 102 15.26 12.11 -17.28
N GLN A 103 14.24 12.55 -18.03
CA GLN A 103 12.83 12.42 -17.62
C GLN A 103 12.24 11.01 -17.85
N GLN A 104 13.04 10.05 -18.35
CA GLN A 104 12.60 8.67 -18.63
C GLN A 104 13.08 7.62 -17.60
N GLN A 105 13.63 8.03 -16.45
CA GLN A 105 14.19 7.09 -15.46
C GLN A 105 13.26 6.76 -14.27
N GLU A 106 12.05 7.32 -14.25
CA GLU A 106 11.07 7.13 -13.16
C GLU A 106 10.00 6.05 -13.46
N GLU A 107 10.18 5.23 -14.50
CA GLU A 107 9.27 4.11 -14.84
C GLU A 107 9.51 2.84 -14.00
N ASP A 108 10.52 2.82 -13.14
CA ASP A 108 10.98 1.62 -12.44
C ASP A 108 10.82 1.80 -10.91
N GLU A 109 9.97 0.99 -10.27
CA GLU A 109 9.48 1.14 -8.88
C GLU A 109 10.54 0.91 -7.76
N GLY A 110 11.82 1.07 -8.09
CA GLY A 110 12.96 0.86 -7.21
C GLY A 110 13.65 2.14 -6.74
N GLU A 111 14.73 1.96 -6.02
CA GLU A 111 15.48 3.03 -5.35
C GLU A 111 16.11 4.01 -6.35
N MET A 112 16.16 5.29 -5.98
CA MET A 112 16.97 6.32 -6.62
C MET A 112 18.30 6.52 -5.88
N PHE A 113 19.31 7.10 -6.54
CA PHE A 113 20.65 7.26 -5.97
C PHE A 113 21.21 8.65 -6.19
N GLU A 114 21.92 9.15 -5.19
CA GLU A 114 22.51 10.49 -5.16
C GLU A 114 23.90 10.48 -4.52
N CYS A 115 24.70 11.46 -4.91
CA CYS A 115 26.03 11.75 -4.37
C CYS A 115 25.90 12.76 -3.23
N GLU A 116 26.24 12.35 -2.01
CA GLU A 116 26.34 13.27 -0.88
C GLU A 116 27.65 14.07 -0.94
N LEU A 117 27.55 15.39 -0.77
CA LEU A 117 28.67 16.31 -0.72
C LEU A 117 29.16 16.52 0.73
N PRO A 118 30.40 17.01 0.94
CA PRO A 118 30.94 17.23 2.28
C PRO A 118 30.19 18.23 3.17
N ASP A 119 29.30 19.05 2.60
CA ASP A 119 28.43 20.01 3.28
C ASP A 119 27.02 19.46 3.59
N GLY A 120 26.79 18.17 3.35
CA GLY A 120 25.52 17.48 3.58
C GLY A 120 24.47 17.66 2.48
N LEU A 121 24.77 18.46 1.43
CA LEU A 121 23.92 18.54 0.25
C LEU A 121 24.10 17.32 -0.66
N THR A 122 23.19 17.15 -1.61
CA THR A 122 23.12 15.95 -2.46
C THR A 122 22.95 16.31 -3.94
N LEU A 123 23.70 15.64 -4.82
CA LEU A 123 23.59 15.77 -6.27
C LEU A 123 23.03 14.49 -6.89
N PRO A 124 22.17 14.57 -7.92
CA PRO A 124 21.60 13.40 -8.56
C PRO A 124 22.69 12.60 -9.29
N ILE A 125 22.63 11.26 -9.21
CA ILE A 125 23.54 10.39 -9.95
C ILE A 125 22.95 10.06 -11.32
N ALA A 126 23.67 10.47 -12.36
CA ALA A 126 23.44 10.12 -13.74
C ALA A 126 23.99 8.72 -14.03
N ALA A 127 23.07 7.77 -14.27
CA ALA A 127 23.36 6.37 -14.49
C ALA A 127 22.55 5.81 -15.68
N THR A 128 23.10 4.88 -16.43
CA THR A 128 22.32 4.06 -17.37
C THR A 128 21.41 3.08 -16.61
N GLN A 129 20.38 2.51 -17.28
CA GLN A 129 19.52 1.50 -16.64
C GLN A 129 20.31 0.31 -16.09
N THR A 130 21.34 -0.16 -16.80
CA THR A 130 22.24 -1.21 -16.32
C THR A 130 22.99 -0.78 -15.06
N GLN A 131 23.48 0.45 -15.00
CA GLN A 131 24.16 1.01 -13.83
C GLN A 131 23.19 1.17 -12.64
N LEU A 132 21.94 1.62 -12.86
CA LEU A 132 20.90 1.66 -11.82
C LEU A 132 20.58 0.27 -11.27
N THR A 133 20.42 -0.74 -12.15
CA THR A 133 20.23 -2.13 -11.73
C THR A 133 21.40 -2.60 -10.86
N LEU A 134 22.65 -2.34 -11.28
CA LEU A 134 23.84 -2.68 -10.50
C LEU A 134 23.90 -1.95 -9.14
N LEU A 135 23.48 -0.68 -9.06
CA LEU A 135 23.38 0.03 -7.77
C LEU A 135 22.33 -0.61 -6.86
N ARG A 136 21.14 -0.96 -7.38
CA ARG A 136 20.06 -1.61 -6.61
C ARG A 136 20.42 -3.02 -6.16
N GLU A 137 21.06 -3.81 -7.02
CA GLU A 137 21.62 -5.12 -6.67
C GLU A 137 22.67 -4.97 -5.57
N SER A 138 23.61 -4.03 -5.73
CA SER A 138 24.65 -3.77 -4.72
C SER A 138 24.08 -3.28 -3.38
N LEU A 139 22.98 -2.51 -3.41
CA LEU A 139 22.29 -2.06 -2.20
C LEU A 139 21.61 -3.23 -1.48
N ASN A 140 20.97 -4.13 -2.26
CA ASN A 140 20.25 -5.27 -1.70
C ASN A 140 21.18 -6.42 -1.28
N ASP A 141 22.34 -6.60 -1.91
CA ASP A 141 23.36 -7.58 -1.49
C ASP A 141 24.37 -7.03 -0.45
N GLY A 142 24.19 -5.78 -0.03
CA GLY A 142 24.99 -5.14 1.00
C GLY A 142 26.40 -4.70 0.58
N ARG A 143 26.81 -4.89 -0.69
CA ARG A 143 28.07 -4.32 -1.21
C ARG A 143 28.06 -2.79 -1.22
N LEU A 144 26.89 -2.18 -1.38
CA LEU A 144 26.63 -0.75 -1.24
C LEU A 144 25.79 -0.52 0.03
N VAL A 145 26.30 0.26 0.97
CA VAL A 145 25.56 0.70 2.16
C VAL A 145 25.23 2.18 1.98
N SER A 146 23.93 2.49 1.86
CA SER A 146 23.46 3.88 1.73
C SER A 146 23.98 4.77 2.86
N SER A 147 24.32 6.03 2.53
CA SER A 147 24.87 7.04 3.45
C SER A 147 26.25 6.72 4.06
N VAL A 148 26.90 5.64 3.58
CA VAL A 148 28.20 5.15 4.07
C VAL A 148 29.17 4.89 2.94
N SER A 149 28.78 4.06 1.98
CA SER A 149 29.64 3.63 0.88
C SER A 149 29.89 4.76 -0.11
N THR A 150 31.12 4.86 -0.60
CA THR A 150 31.50 5.73 -1.73
C THR A 150 32.09 4.92 -2.89
N LEU A 151 32.26 5.56 -4.04
CA LEU A 151 32.78 4.98 -5.28
C LEU A 151 33.83 5.93 -5.89
N GLU A 152 35.01 5.40 -6.21
CA GLU A 152 36.06 6.16 -6.89
C GLU A 152 35.71 6.41 -8.38
N GLY A 153 36.29 7.46 -8.96
CA GLY A 153 36.13 7.76 -10.39
C GLY A 153 34.80 8.40 -10.79
N MET A 154 33.94 8.75 -9.84
CA MET A 154 32.78 9.60 -10.10
C MET A 154 33.22 11.00 -10.55
N THR A 155 32.49 11.58 -11.51
CA THR A 155 32.79 12.89 -12.10
C THR A 155 31.53 13.74 -12.19
N VAL A 156 31.67 15.05 -12.00
CA VAL A 156 30.54 15.99 -12.13
C VAL A 156 30.47 16.55 -13.54
N GLN A 157 29.27 16.54 -14.09
CA GLN A 157 28.92 17.20 -15.33
C GLN A 157 27.93 18.33 -15.02
N LEU A 158 28.12 19.48 -15.66
CA LEU A 158 27.15 20.57 -15.64
C LEU A 158 26.20 20.38 -16.83
N ASP A 159 24.90 20.44 -16.57
CA ASP A 159 23.88 20.40 -17.61
C ASP A 159 24.03 21.59 -18.57
N ALA A 160 24.29 21.30 -19.84
CA ALA A 160 24.60 22.31 -20.85
C ALA A 160 23.43 23.28 -21.12
N ALA A 161 22.21 22.98 -20.65
CA ALA A 161 21.05 23.86 -20.79
C ALA A 161 21.10 25.11 -19.88
N SER A 162 21.90 25.12 -18.81
CA SER A 162 21.89 26.19 -17.78
C SER A 162 22.88 27.34 -18.01
N VAL A 163 23.63 27.35 -19.13
CA VAL A 163 24.78 28.24 -19.36
C VAL A 163 24.37 29.66 -19.80
N GLN A 164 23.56 30.35 -18.99
CA GLN A 164 23.47 31.82 -18.96
C GLN A 164 23.27 32.33 -17.53
N GLY A 165 24.30 32.99 -16.96
CA GLY A 165 24.19 33.67 -15.66
C GLY A 165 24.41 32.75 -14.45
N ILE A 166 25.59 32.13 -14.36
CA ILE A 166 25.96 31.30 -13.21
C ILE A 166 26.19 32.18 -11.97
N THR A 167 25.47 31.88 -10.90
CA THR A 167 25.81 32.23 -9.51
C THR A 167 25.97 30.91 -8.73
N ASP A 168 26.61 30.91 -7.56
CA ASP A 168 26.96 29.67 -6.85
C ASP A 168 25.75 28.75 -6.56
N ALA A 169 24.55 29.33 -6.37
CA ALA A 169 23.30 28.58 -6.20
C ALA A 169 22.81 27.87 -7.49
N ASN A 170 23.04 28.47 -8.66
CA ASN A 170 22.62 27.93 -9.97
C ASN A 170 23.49 26.74 -10.42
N VAL A 171 24.67 26.55 -9.81
CA VAL A 171 25.58 25.44 -10.14
C VAL A 171 25.03 24.10 -9.66
N LEU A 172 24.46 24.05 -8.44
CA LEU A 172 23.93 22.81 -7.86
C LEU A 172 22.70 22.27 -8.61
N ASP A 173 21.85 23.16 -9.11
CA ASP A 173 20.62 22.77 -9.83
C ASP A 173 20.92 22.11 -11.18
N SER A 174 22.01 22.56 -11.83
CA SER A 174 22.48 22.01 -13.11
C SER A 174 23.53 20.91 -12.99
N ALA A 175 24.13 20.68 -11.82
CA ALA A 175 25.13 19.63 -11.63
C ALA A 175 24.51 18.24 -11.51
N VAL A 176 25.10 17.26 -12.22
CA VAL A 176 24.81 15.83 -12.10
C VAL A 176 26.10 15.05 -11.93
N VAL A 177 26.07 13.90 -11.25
CA VAL A 177 27.26 13.05 -11.03
C VAL A 177 27.20 11.83 -11.92
N THR A 178 28.11 11.70 -12.88
CA THR A 178 28.20 10.51 -13.72
C THR A 178 29.07 9.41 -13.10
N LEU A 179 28.58 8.17 -13.17
CA LEU A 179 29.28 6.98 -12.70
C LEU A 179 30.32 6.50 -13.72
N PRO A 180 31.46 5.94 -13.26
CA PRO A 180 32.41 5.26 -14.15
C PRO A 180 31.80 3.99 -14.76
N GLU A 181 32.40 3.50 -15.86
CA GLU A 181 32.08 2.18 -16.39
C GLU A 181 32.43 1.09 -15.36
N GLY A 182 31.55 0.11 -15.20
CA GLY A 182 31.67 -0.96 -14.19
C GLY A 182 32.55 -2.14 -14.65
N PRO A 183 32.76 -3.15 -13.78
CA PRO A 183 32.15 -3.32 -12.46
C PRO A 183 32.76 -2.42 -11.38
N TRP A 184 32.02 -2.17 -10.30
CA TRP A 184 32.43 -1.26 -9.23
C TRP A 184 32.85 -2.00 -7.96
N THR A 185 33.81 -1.40 -7.25
CA THR A 185 34.09 -1.68 -5.85
C THR A 185 33.68 -0.47 -5.03
N PHE A 186 32.86 -0.70 -4.00
CA PHE A 186 32.47 0.34 -3.05
C PHE A 186 33.40 0.34 -1.86
N PHE A 187 33.67 1.54 -1.33
CA PHE A 187 34.55 1.73 -0.18
C PHE A 187 33.72 2.24 1.00
N THR A 188 33.86 1.62 2.16
CA THR A 188 33.32 2.14 3.42
C THR A 188 34.39 2.92 4.18
N PRO A 189 34.03 4.02 4.88
CA PRO A 189 34.94 4.78 5.74
C PRO A 189 35.51 4.08 7.00
N ASP A 190 35.94 2.82 6.93
CA ASP A 190 36.79 2.23 7.98
C ASP A 190 37.83 1.22 7.46
N SER A 191 38.66 1.68 6.51
CA SER A 191 40.00 1.11 6.31
C SER A 191 40.97 2.11 5.66
N SER A 192 41.81 2.75 6.48
CA SER A 192 43.05 3.45 6.10
C SER A 192 43.02 4.75 5.26
N HIS A 193 41.89 5.21 4.70
CA HIS A 193 41.87 6.44 3.90
C HIS A 193 41.75 7.75 4.73
N PRO A 194 42.56 8.81 4.47
CA PRO A 194 42.61 10.01 5.33
C PRO A 194 41.38 10.94 5.30
N LEU A 195 40.47 10.79 4.34
CA LEU A 195 39.41 11.78 4.07
C LEU A 195 38.16 11.64 4.96
N HIS A 196 37.95 10.51 5.62
CA HIS A 196 36.69 10.25 6.35
C HIS A 196 36.93 9.74 7.78
N LYS A 197 37.02 10.69 8.71
CA LYS A 197 36.74 10.47 10.14
C LYS A 197 35.51 11.26 10.55
N THR A 198 34.33 10.70 10.29
CA THR A 198 33.07 11.17 10.88
C THR A 198 32.41 10.01 11.58
N ASN A 199 32.21 10.12 12.90
CA ASN A 199 31.36 9.21 13.67
C ASN A 199 29.90 9.43 13.27
N ARG A 200 29.52 8.97 12.08
CA ARG A 200 28.13 9.00 11.61
C ARG A 200 27.33 8.03 12.44
N GLN A 201 26.35 8.54 13.19
CA GLN A 201 25.40 7.71 13.91
C GLN A 201 24.34 7.24 12.91
N LEU A 202 24.68 6.15 12.20
CA LEU A 202 23.81 5.47 11.25
C LEU A 202 22.56 4.90 11.94
N ALA A 203 21.63 4.34 11.14
CA ALA A 203 20.38 3.75 11.60
C ALA A 203 20.54 2.93 12.91
N THR A 204 20.07 3.50 14.02
CA THR A 204 20.05 2.85 15.33
C THR A 204 18.61 2.59 15.72
N TYR A 205 18.27 1.31 15.83
CA TYR A 205 16.89 0.86 16.05
C TYR A 205 16.37 1.15 17.47
N GLU A 206 17.24 1.31 18.48
CA GLU A 206 16.85 1.50 19.89
C GLU A 206 17.24 2.88 20.43
N GLY A 207 16.67 3.20 21.60
CA GLY A 207 16.98 4.38 22.39
C GLY A 207 15.91 5.47 22.27
N LEU A 208 16.26 6.64 22.80
CA LEU A 208 15.51 7.87 22.55
C LEU A 208 15.88 8.39 21.16
N LYS A 209 14.87 8.73 20.36
CA LYS A 209 15.02 9.30 19.03
C LYS A 209 14.33 10.64 18.92
N THR A 210 15.12 11.66 18.69
CA THR A 210 14.69 13.04 18.53
C THR A 210 14.23 13.28 17.10
N VAL A 211 13.02 13.82 16.92
CA VAL A 211 12.41 13.97 15.61
C VAL A 211 11.88 15.40 15.42
N LEU A 212 12.22 16.03 14.31
CA LEU A 212 11.73 17.35 13.92
C LEU A 212 10.76 17.24 12.75
N VAL A 213 9.60 17.89 12.85
CA VAL A 213 8.67 18.06 11.74
C VAL A 213 8.82 19.47 11.18
N VAL A 214 8.91 19.59 9.86
CA VAL A 214 9.12 20.86 9.16
C VAL A 214 7.94 21.11 8.22
N ARG A 215 7.06 22.05 8.58
CA ARG A 215 5.94 22.52 7.74
C ARG A 215 6.47 23.54 6.75
N ILE A 216 6.48 23.20 5.47
CA ILE A 216 7.03 24.04 4.40
C ILE A 216 5.98 25.00 3.85
N ILE A 217 6.35 26.27 3.79
CA ILE A 217 5.66 27.33 3.06
C ILE A 217 6.52 27.65 1.83
N ASP A 218 5.97 27.50 0.62
CA ASP A 218 6.69 27.76 -0.62
C ASP A 218 6.82 29.28 -0.94
N ALA A 219 7.51 29.61 -2.03
CA ALA A 219 7.71 30.99 -2.48
C ALA A 219 6.41 31.73 -2.84
N ASN A 220 5.34 31.00 -3.18
CA ASN A 220 4.02 31.52 -3.52
C ASN A 220 3.07 31.58 -2.30
N GLY A 221 3.52 31.12 -1.12
CA GLY A 221 2.71 31.01 0.10
C GLY A 221 1.83 29.76 0.16
N LEU A 222 2.02 28.80 -0.75
CA LEU A 222 1.40 27.48 -0.69
C LEU A 222 1.99 26.70 0.49
N VAL A 223 1.11 26.18 1.34
CA VAL A 223 1.45 25.52 2.60
C VAL A 223 0.36 24.51 2.92
N ASN A 224 0.74 23.43 3.60
CA ASN A 224 -0.20 22.38 3.96
C ASN A 224 -1.35 22.94 4.82
N PRO A 225 -2.63 22.70 4.51
CA PRO A 225 -3.74 23.42 5.14
C PRO A 225 -3.88 23.17 6.64
N ASP A 226 -3.33 22.07 7.16
CA ASP A 226 -3.36 21.77 8.58
C ASP A 226 -2.40 22.68 9.38
N PRO A 227 -2.80 23.13 10.58
CA PRO A 227 -1.93 23.92 11.44
C PRO A 227 -0.83 23.03 12.08
N PRO A 228 0.30 23.63 12.50
CA PRO A 228 1.38 22.92 13.19
C PRO A 228 0.94 22.04 14.37
N SER A 229 -0.11 22.42 15.10
CA SER A 229 -0.65 21.61 16.20
C SER A 229 -1.23 20.27 15.76
N VAL A 230 -1.82 20.17 14.57
CA VAL A 230 -2.32 18.91 14.00
C VAL A 230 -1.15 18.00 13.61
N MET A 231 -0.11 18.56 12.99
CA MET A 231 1.13 17.83 12.66
C MET A 231 1.80 17.30 13.93
N SER A 232 1.92 18.15 14.96
CA SER A 232 2.45 17.77 16.27
C SER A 232 1.63 16.62 16.88
N ASN A 233 0.30 16.69 16.82
CA ASN A 233 -0.57 15.65 17.37
C ASN A 233 -0.40 14.31 16.63
N LYS A 234 -0.45 14.32 15.29
CA LYS A 234 -0.41 13.09 14.47
C LYS A 234 0.94 12.37 14.52
N ILE A 235 2.03 13.09 14.74
CA ILE A 235 3.38 12.51 14.85
C ILE A 235 3.72 12.10 16.30
N PHE A 236 3.32 12.89 17.31
CA PHE A 236 3.81 12.75 18.69
C PHE A 236 2.73 12.51 19.77
N GLY A 237 1.44 12.65 19.46
CA GLY A 237 0.34 12.51 20.43
C GLY A 237 0.18 13.70 21.39
N THR A 238 0.80 14.84 21.08
CA THR A 238 0.92 16.02 21.97
C THR A 238 -0.41 16.65 22.41
N TYR A 239 -1.49 16.39 21.68
CA TYR A 239 -2.84 16.87 21.99
C TYR A 239 -3.86 15.71 22.14
N GLY A 240 -3.39 14.53 22.51
CA GLY A 240 -4.21 13.39 22.92
C GLY A 240 -4.42 12.30 21.87
N ASP A 241 -3.84 12.42 20.69
CA ASP A 241 -3.83 11.33 19.71
C ASP A 241 -3.09 10.10 20.25
N GLN A 242 -3.71 8.91 20.09
CA GLN A 242 -3.19 7.64 20.57
C GLN A 242 -2.54 6.80 19.45
N TYR A 243 -2.80 7.11 18.18
CA TYR A 243 -2.43 6.32 17.00
C TYR A 243 -1.43 7.07 16.13
N THR A 244 -0.23 7.24 16.68
CA THR A 244 0.80 8.11 16.12
C THR A 244 2.04 7.31 15.73
N MET A 245 2.85 7.89 14.85
CA MET A 245 4.16 7.34 14.49
C MET A 245 5.00 7.00 15.73
N THR A 246 4.95 7.89 16.73
CA THR A 246 5.61 7.70 18.03
C THR A 246 5.03 6.54 18.83
N SER A 247 3.70 6.46 19.02
CA SER A 247 3.08 5.42 19.86
C SER A 247 3.24 4.02 19.26
N GLN A 248 3.12 3.88 17.94
CA GLN A 248 3.26 2.58 17.28
C GLN A 248 4.72 2.12 17.17
N TYR A 249 5.72 3.00 16.99
CA TYR A 249 7.13 2.59 17.12
C TYR A 249 7.49 2.16 18.54
N HIS A 250 6.99 2.88 19.55
CA HIS A 250 7.15 2.50 20.96
C HIS A 250 6.50 1.14 21.25
N ALA A 251 5.31 0.88 20.69
CA ALA A 251 4.62 -0.39 20.88
C ALA A 251 5.30 -1.55 20.14
N CYS A 252 5.68 -1.40 18.87
CA CYS A 252 6.38 -2.44 18.10
C CYS A 252 7.76 -2.80 18.66
N SER A 253 8.45 -1.82 19.25
CA SER A 253 9.76 -2.05 19.88
C SER A 253 9.68 -2.56 21.33
N PHE A 254 8.48 -2.74 21.88
CA PHE A 254 8.24 -3.07 23.29
C PHE A 254 8.97 -2.10 24.24
N GLY A 255 8.80 -0.80 23.98
CA GLY A 255 9.35 0.30 24.77
C GLY A 255 10.84 0.60 24.56
N LYS A 256 11.52 -0.11 23.65
CA LYS A 256 12.96 0.07 23.42
C LYS A 256 13.34 1.15 22.42
N LEU A 257 12.41 1.56 21.56
CA LEU A 257 12.51 2.76 20.75
C LEU A 257 11.47 3.76 21.25
N THR A 258 11.92 4.93 21.69
CA THR A 258 11.03 6.04 22.08
C THR A 258 11.31 7.21 21.16
N ILE A 259 10.31 7.67 20.42
CA ILE A 259 10.41 8.88 19.60
C ILE A 259 9.93 10.09 20.41
N THR A 260 10.59 11.23 20.25
CA THR A 260 10.30 12.45 21.01
C THR A 260 10.60 13.72 20.23
N ASN A 261 9.96 14.81 20.66
CA ASN A 261 10.28 16.19 20.30
C ASN A 261 11.05 16.93 21.43
N ASP A 262 11.43 16.25 22.53
CA ASP A 262 12.36 16.83 23.50
C ASP A 262 13.80 16.67 23.01
N TYR A 263 14.37 17.78 22.55
CA TYR A 263 15.71 17.85 21.97
C TYR A 263 16.82 18.11 23.00
N GLY A 264 16.49 18.28 24.28
CA GLY A 264 17.44 18.74 25.30
C GLY A 264 18.00 20.16 25.06
N VAL A 265 17.43 20.91 24.12
CA VAL A 265 17.75 22.31 23.78
C VAL A 265 16.46 23.11 23.65
N ASP A 266 16.47 24.37 24.09
CA ASP A 266 15.31 25.24 23.96
C ASP A 266 15.07 25.63 22.49
N MET A 267 13.92 25.20 21.97
CA MET A 267 13.42 25.47 20.62
C MET A 267 12.11 26.29 20.63
N SER A 268 11.60 26.68 21.81
CA SER A 268 10.27 27.28 21.99
C SER A 268 10.07 28.62 21.27
N ASN A 269 11.16 29.29 20.91
CA ASN A 269 11.15 30.55 20.16
C ASN A 269 11.13 30.35 18.62
N ILE A 270 11.24 29.11 18.14
CA ILE A 270 11.35 28.75 16.72
C ILE A 270 10.21 27.80 16.31
N GLU A 271 9.75 26.94 17.23
CA GLU A 271 8.61 26.06 17.06
C GLU A 271 7.28 26.81 16.93
N SER A 272 6.43 26.35 16.01
CA SER A 272 5.04 26.77 15.88
C SER A 272 4.06 25.84 16.60
N ALA A 273 4.51 24.62 16.92
CA ALA A 273 3.91 23.66 17.86
C ALA A 273 5.01 22.70 18.35
N PRO A 274 4.82 21.95 19.46
CA PRO A 274 5.87 21.07 19.99
C PRO A 274 6.39 20.07 18.94
N GLY A 275 7.67 20.14 18.61
CA GLY A 275 8.32 19.35 17.57
C GLY A 275 8.05 19.76 16.13
N VAL A 276 7.42 20.91 15.89
CA VAL A 276 7.02 21.39 14.55
C VAL A 276 7.51 22.82 14.33
N VAL A 277 8.34 23.01 13.31
CA VAL A 277 8.81 24.33 12.86
C VAL A 277 8.20 24.69 11.51
N GLU A 278 7.85 25.97 11.34
CA GLU A 278 7.44 26.51 10.04
C GLU A 278 8.61 27.19 9.33
N VAL A 279 8.85 26.76 8.10
CA VAL A 279 9.96 27.21 7.26
C VAL A 279 9.42 27.71 5.93
N THR A 280 9.65 28.99 5.65
CA THR A 280 9.44 29.56 4.31
C THR A 280 10.69 29.33 3.46
N THR A 281 10.50 28.79 2.26
CA THR A 281 11.56 28.59 1.27
C THR A 281 11.38 29.53 0.08
N SER A 282 12.46 29.87 -0.61
CA SER A 282 12.42 30.59 -1.89
C SER A 282 12.11 29.68 -3.09
N LEU A 283 11.82 28.40 -2.83
CA LEU A 283 11.44 27.40 -3.81
C LEU A 283 9.96 27.57 -4.19
N ASP A 284 9.67 27.67 -5.48
CA ASP A 284 8.32 27.43 -6.02
C ASP A 284 8.16 25.90 -6.21
N ILE A 285 7.36 25.25 -5.36
CA ILE A 285 7.16 23.79 -5.43
C ILE A 285 6.26 23.37 -6.60
N THR A 286 5.65 24.33 -7.31
CA THR A 286 4.81 24.10 -8.49
C THR A 286 5.55 24.31 -9.81
N ALA A 287 6.84 24.68 -9.75
CA ALA A 287 7.67 24.89 -10.92
C ALA A 287 7.81 23.61 -11.77
N VAL A 288 7.44 23.71 -13.04
CA VAL A 288 7.66 22.65 -14.03
C VAL A 288 9.16 22.38 -14.14
N ASP A 289 9.54 21.10 -14.21
CA ASP A 289 10.92 20.58 -14.27
C ASP A 289 11.77 20.71 -12.98
N LEU A 290 11.14 20.97 -11.81
CA LEU A 290 11.86 21.00 -10.53
C LEU A 290 12.42 19.61 -10.12
N ARG A 291 13.75 19.47 -10.12
CA ARG A 291 14.43 18.26 -9.64
C ARG A 291 14.19 18.03 -8.15
N GLN A 292 13.88 16.78 -7.76
CA GLN A 292 13.71 16.39 -6.36
C GLN A 292 14.93 16.73 -5.49
N SER A 293 16.14 16.56 -6.03
CA SER A 293 17.40 16.86 -5.35
C SER A 293 17.53 18.35 -5.04
N THR A 294 17.27 19.22 -6.02
CA THR A 294 17.22 20.68 -5.86
C THR A 294 16.19 21.07 -4.82
N ALA A 295 14.97 20.51 -4.90
CA ALA A 295 13.90 20.78 -3.96
C ALA A 295 14.33 20.44 -2.52
N ARG A 296 14.81 19.21 -2.29
CA ARG A 296 15.27 18.74 -0.97
C ARG A 296 16.44 19.58 -0.43
N ASN A 297 17.44 19.90 -1.26
CA ASN A 297 18.55 20.77 -0.86
C ASN A 297 18.05 22.16 -0.43
N ALA A 298 17.06 22.73 -1.14
CA ALA A 298 16.45 24.01 -0.76
C ALA A 298 15.65 23.91 0.55
N LEU A 299 14.90 22.83 0.79
CA LEU A 299 14.20 22.62 2.06
C LEU A 299 15.18 22.50 3.23
N VAL A 300 16.26 21.74 3.06
CA VAL A 300 17.34 21.60 4.05
C VAL A 300 17.95 22.96 4.35
N LYS A 301 18.43 23.71 3.34
CA LYS A 301 19.07 25.02 3.56
C LYS A 301 18.14 26.07 4.17
N ALA A 302 16.86 26.11 3.77
CA ALA A 302 15.87 27.00 4.38
C ALA A 302 15.63 26.65 5.87
N THR A 303 15.64 25.36 6.20
CA THR A 303 15.51 24.88 7.59
C THR A 303 16.77 25.18 8.41
N GLU A 304 17.96 24.89 7.88
CA GLU A 304 19.23 25.23 8.53
C GLU A 304 19.34 26.72 8.85
N ALA A 305 18.89 27.59 7.92
CA ALA A 305 18.83 29.03 8.12
C ALA A 305 17.81 29.44 9.22
N LYS A 306 16.64 28.80 9.27
CA LYS A 306 15.63 29.02 10.33
C LYS A 306 16.11 28.55 11.71
N LEU A 307 16.85 27.44 11.77
CA LEU A 307 17.34 26.83 13.02
C LEU A 307 18.69 27.38 13.49
N GLY A 308 19.41 28.12 12.64
CA GLY A 308 20.76 28.63 12.90
C GLY A 308 21.82 27.53 13.05
N ARG A 309 21.59 26.33 12.49
CA ARG A 309 22.47 25.16 12.62
C ARG A 309 22.31 24.21 11.42
N GLY A 310 23.34 23.42 11.14
CA GLY A 310 23.27 22.36 10.12
C GLY A 310 22.38 21.19 10.55
N LEU A 311 21.79 20.49 9.57
CA LEU A 311 21.02 19.26 9.77
C LEU A 311 21.91 18.01 9.56
N PRO A 312 21.58 16.85 10.18
CA PRO A 312 20.49 16.64 11.13
C PRO A 312 20.76 17.23 12.53
N GLY A 313 22.02 17.57 12.84
CA GLY A 313 22.35 18.35 14.04
C GLY A 313 22.08 17.63 15.35
N VAL A 314 21.01 18.03 16.06
CA VAL A 314 20.55 17.42 17.33
C VAL A 314 19.37 16.47 17.13
N PHE A 315 18.88 16.31 15.89
CA PHE A 315 17.76 15.45 15.54
C PHE A 315 18.28 14.13 15.01
N ASP A 316 17.61 13.02 15.32
CA ASP A 316 17.84 11.73 14.69
C ASP A 316 17.09 11.62 13.34
N HIS A 317 15.88 12.20 13.26
CA HIS A 317 15.10 12.27 12.02
C HIS A 317 14.47 13.66 11.79
N VAL A 318 14.28 14.01 10.53
CA VAL A 318 13.61 15.24 10.08
C VAL A 318 12.59 14.90 9.01
N LEU A 319 11.33 15.26 9.27
CA LEU A 319 10.17 14.97 8.44
C LEU A 319 9.69 16.26 7.78
N PHE A 320 9.91 16.39 6.48
CA PHE A 320 9.42 17.53 5.70
C PHE A 320 7.99 17.30 5.23
N VAL A 321 7.09 18.25 5.53
CA VAL A 321 5.71 18.24 5.07
C VAL A 321 5.50 19.38 4.09
N VAL A 322 5.29 19.02 2.81
CA VAL A 322 5.00 19.95 1.70
C VAL A 322 3.54 19.82 1.27
N GLU A 323 2.95 20.88 0.72
CA GLU A 323 1.55 20.80 0.24
C GLU A 323 1.42 20.13 -1.14
N ALA A 324 2.47 20.22 -1.95
CA ALA A 324 2.53 19.62 -3.28
C ALA A 324 3.83 18.84 -3.46
N CYS A 325 3.75 17.84 -4.34
CA CYS A 325 4.85 17.10 -4.92
C CYS A 325 5.56 17.93 -6.01
N TYR A 326 6.86 17.68 -6.24
CA TYR A 326 7.69 18.47 -7.16
C TYR A 326 7.51 18.04 -8.63
N VAL A 327 7.88 16.81 -8.95
CA VAL A 327 7.73 16.14 -10.25
C VAL A 327 7.34 14.68 -9.98
N SER A 328 6.59 14.08 -10.90
CA SER A 328 6.19 12.65 -10.87
C SER A 328 5.53 12.23 -9.55
N CYS A 329 4.38 12.85 -9.26
CA CYS A 329 3.62 12.78 -8.01
C CYS A 329 3.04 11.41 -7.60
N GLY A 330 3.46 10.30 -8.24
CA GLY A 330 2.94 8.96 -7.97
C GLY A 330 3.49 8.29 -6.70
N TRP A 331 3.88 9.07 -5.70
CA TRP A 331 4.43 8.65 -4.40
C TRP A 331 3.73 9.43 -3.28
N ALA A 332 3.47 8.82 -2.13
CA ALA A 332 2.85 9.42 -0.94
C ALA A 332 3.90 10.03 0.02
N GLY A 333 5.04 9.34 0.15
CA GLY A 333 6.22 9.80 0.86
C GLY A 333 7.50 9.26 0.20
N PHE A 334 8.64 9.76 0.65
CA PHE A 334 9.95 9.18 0.36
C PHE A 334 10.96 9.45 1.47
N ALA A 335 11.99 8.62 1.56
CA ALA A 335 13.00 8.71 2.61
C ALA A 335 14.39 8.31 2.15
N THR A 336 15.40 8.91 2.78
CA THR A 336 16.80 8.45 2.65
C THR A 336 16.97 7.12 3.37
N VAL A 337 17.44 6.10 2.66
CA VAL A 337 17.78 4.79 3.23
C VAL A 337 19.00 4.93 4.15
N ASN A 338 18.92 4.36 5.36
CA ASN A 338 20.00 4.45 6.37
C ASN A 338 20.42 5.91 6.68
N GLY A 339 19.44 6.82 6.67
CA GLY A 339 19.62 8.26 6.84
C GLY A 339 18.58 8.86 7.78
N TRP A 340 18.50 10.19 7.79
CA TRP A 340 17.72 10.98 8.75
C TRP A 340 16.51 11.70 8.13
N LEU A 341 16.38 11.71 6.80
CA LEU A 341 15.43 12.57 6.10
C LEU A 341 14.25 11.77 5.55
N SER A 342 13.04 12.27 5.77
CA SER A 342 11.81 11.82 5.12
C SER A 342 11.00 13.02 4.60
N VAL A 343 10.25 12.85 3.51
CA VAL A 343 9.42 13.88 2.89
C VAL A 343 8.03 13.30 2.61
N TYR A 344 6.99 14.06 2.92
CA TYR A 344 5.59 13.71 2.68
C TYR A 344 4.89 14.90 2.00
N HIS A 345 3.98 14.62 1.07
CA HIS A 345 3.13 15.66 0.48
C HIS A 345 1.66 15.54 0.90
N LYS A 346 0.94 16.66 0.84
CA LYS A 346 -0.50 16.75 1.15
C LYS A 346 -0.80 16.15 2.54
N HIS A 347 -1.77 15.23 2.61
CA HIS A 347 -2.25 14.63 3.87
C HIS A 347 -1.49 13.38 4.29
N HIS A 348 -0.51 12.89 3.51
CA HIS A 348 0.12 11.58 3.73
C HIS A 348 0.91 11.50 5.04
N TYR A 349 1.40 12.62 5.56
CA TYR A 349 2.03 12.69 6.88
C TYR A 349 1.08 12.32 8.04
N LYS A 350 -0.25 12.38 7.84
CA LYS A 350 -1.23 11.96 8.85
C LYS A 350 -1.36 10.45 8.93
N SER A 351 -1.08 9.72 7.85
CA SER A 351 -1.09 8.26 7.93
C SER A 351 0.06 7.82 8.82
N MET A 352 -0.31 7.29 9.98
CA MET A 352 0.61 6.61 10.89
C MET A 352 1.40 5.52 10.14
N ALA A 353 0.74 4.73 9.30
CA ALA A 353 1.42 3.64 8.58
C ALA A 353 2.37 4.13 7.46
N VAL A 354 2.09 5.26 6.79
CA VAL A 354 3.03 5.86 5.82
C VAL A 354 4.23 6.48 6.54
N THR A 355 4.00 7.22 7.63
CA THR A 355 5.11 7.81 8.41
C THR A 355 6.01 6.73 9.04
N LEU A 356 5.42 5.65 9.55
CA LEU A 356 6.14 4.45 9.97
C LEU A 356 6.98 3.83 8.83
N HIS A 357 6.43 3.71 7.61
CA HIS A 357 7.12 3.14 6.44
C HIS A 357 8.39 3.93 6.08
N GLU A 358 8.27 5.25 5.94
CA GLU A 358 9.38 6.13 5.57
C GLU A 358 10.49 6.18 6.64
N ILE A 359 10.12 6.22 7.93
CA ILE A 359 11.08 6.07 9.03
C ILE A 359 11.68 4.65 9.04
N GLY A 360 10.99 3.64 8.52
CA GLY A 360 11.54 2.32 8.29
C GLY A 360 12.73 2.33 7.33
N HIS A 361 12.69 3.14 6.27
CA HIS A 361 13.85 3.36 5.38
C HIS A 361 14.99 4.10 6.06
N ASN A 362 14.70 5.15 6.84
CA ASN A 362 15.69 5.80 7.69
C ASN A 362 16.37 4.77 8.63
N LEU A 363 15.59 3.83 9.18
CA LEU A 363 16.04 2.68 9.97
C LEU A 363 16.62 1.52 9.13
N ASN A 364 17.00 1.76 7.87
CA ASN A 364 17.66 0.78 6.99
C ASN A 364 16.82 -0.49 6.67
N LEU A 365 15.49 -0.38 6.68
CA LEU A 365 14.57 -1.43 6.23
C LEU A 365 14.19 -1.18 4.76
N ALA A 366 14.30 -2.21 3.91
CA ALA A 366 13.84 -2.18 2.52
C ALA A 366 12.35 -2.59 2.38
N HIS A 367 11.77 -2.40 1.19
CA HIS A 367 10.40 -2.82 0.88
C HIS A 367 10.13 -4.32 1.14
N SER A 368 8.84 -4.68 1.18
CA SER A 368 8.33 -6.03 1.36
C SER A 368 7.30 -6.38 0.28
N ARG A 369 7.65 -7.38 -0.52
CA ARG A 369 6.90 -7.84 -1.69
C ARG A 369 5.93 -8.96 -1.32
N GLY A 370 4.73 -8.95 -1.89
CA GLY A 370 3.71 -9.99 -1.68
C GLY A 370 3.94 -11.24 -2.52
N ILE A 371 3.01 -12.21 -2.43
CA ILE A 371 3.11 -13.52 -3.10
C ILE A 371 3.11 -13.42 -4.63
N ASP A 372 2.58 -12.33 -5.19
CA ASP A 372 2.62 -12.02 -6.62
C ASP A 372 3.99 -11.50 -7.10
N GLY A 373 4.89 -11.16 -6.17
CA GLY A 373 6.22 -10.60 -6.44
C GLY A 373 6.26 -9.09 -6.66
N ASN A 374 5.12 -8.38 -6.53
CA ASN A 374 5.05 -6.93 -6.70
C ASN A 374 5.65 -6.20 -5.48
N GLU A 375 6.21 -4.99 -5.70
CA GLU A 375 7.00 -4.27 -4.69
C GLU A 375 6.18 -3.94 -3.42
N TYR A 376 4.91 -3.55 -3.60
CA TYR A 376 4.00 -3.06 -2.55
C TYR A 376 2.73 -3.94 -2.45
N SER A 377 2.89 -5.26 -2.34
CA SER A 377 1.78 -6.21 -2.19
C SER A 377 1.87 -7.10 -0.94
N ASP A 378 2.94 -6.98 -0.13
CA ASP A 378 2.89 -7.48 1.25
C ASP A 378 2.00 -6.52 2.05
N HIS A 379 0.96 -7.05 2.68
CA HIS A 379 0.15 -6.29 3.63
C HIS A 379 0.11 -6.94 5.02
N THR A 380 1.14 -7.73 5.35
CA THR A 380 1.38 -8.24 6.71
C THR A 380 2.26 -7.32 7.53
N CYS A 381 2.89 -6.32 6.90
CA CYS A 381 3.78 -5.40 7.58
C CYS A 381 3.82 -4.01 6.97
N LEU A 382 4.38 -3.07 7.74
CA LEU A 382 4.54 -1.67 7.36
C LEU A 382 5.35 -1.47 6.07
N MET A 383 6.45 -2.21 5.89
CA MET A 383 7.36 -2.04 4.73
C MET A 383 6.82 -2.57 3.40
N GLY A 384 5.61 -3.13 3.37
CA GLY A 384 4.93 -3.49 2.13
C GLY A 384 4.05 -2.34 1.65
N ASN A 385 2.74 -2.55 1.58
CA ASN A 385 1.78 -1.48 1.29
C ASN A 385 1.04 -1.04 2.58
N PRO A 386 1.45 0.11 3.15
CA PRO A 386 0.93 0.61 4.42
C PRO A 386 -0.55 1.01 4.32
N TRP A 387 -1.17 1.30 5.45
CA TRP A 387 -2.47 1.98 5.43
C TRP A 387 -2.27 3.44 5.00
N PHE A 388 -3.22 3.99 4.24
CA PHE A 388 -3.23 5.41 3.83
C PHE A 388 -4.34 6.19 4.55
N GLN A 389 -4.94 5.56 5.56
CA GLN A 389 -5.97 6.14 6.41
C GLN A 389 -5.32 6.67 7.69
N ASP A 390 -5.94 7.70 8.25
CA ASP A 390 -5.61 8.23 9.57
C ASP A 390 -6.08 7.25 10.66
N ASP A 391 -5.43 7.25 11.82
CA ASP A 391 -5.77 6.45 13.00
C ASP A 391 -5.92 4.92 12.80
N VAL A 392 -5.46 4.39 11.66
CA VAL A 392 -5.50 2.96 11.30
C VAL A 392 -4.13 2.51 10.81
N GLY A 393 -3.79 1.26 11.12
CA GLY A 393 -2.58 0.60 10.62
C GLY A 393 -1.62 0.17 11.71
N GLN A 394 -2.17 -0.25 12.85
CA GLN A 394 -1.44 -0.96 13.88
C GLN A 394 -0.90 -2.29 13.33
N MET A 395 0.29 -2.21 12.76
CA MET A 395 1.09 -3.31 12.23
C MET A 395 2.55 -3.06 12.63
N CYS A 396 3.30 -4.12 12.85
CA CYS A 396 4.76 -4.08 12.94
C CYS A 396 5.38 -4.70 11.67
N PHE A 397 6.56 -5.30 11.81
CA PHE A 397 7.34 -5.81 10.68
C PHE A 397 7.13 -7.32 10.44
N ASN A 398 7.32 -7.77 9.20
CA ASN A 398 7.21 -9.18 8.83
C ASN A 398 8.37 -10.01 9.45
N PRO A 399 8.35 -11.36 9.38
CA PRO A 399 9.36 -12.19 10.04
C PRO A 399 10.80 -11.92 9.61
N ALA A 400 11.05 -11.57 8.34
CA ALA A 400 12.40 -11.26 7.85
C ALA A 400 12.93 -9.94 8.44
N LYS A 401 12.11 -8.88 8.41
CA LYS A 401 12.47 -7.58 9.01
C LYS A 401 12.54 -7.64 10.54
N THR A 402 11.71 -8.46 11.18
CA THR A 402 11.79 -8.79 12.61
C THR A 402 13.13 -9.45 12.95
N PHE A 403 13.58 -10.41 12.12
CA PHE A 403 14.88 -11.04 12.27
C PHE A 403 16.04 -10.05 12.08
N GLN A 404 15.98 -9.18 11.06
CA GLN A 404 16.97 -8.12 10.83
C GLN A 404 17.18 -7.25 12.07
N ILE A 405 16.09 -6.75 12.67
CA ILE A 405 16.12 -5.88 13.84
C ILE A 405 16.66 -6.64 15.07
N ALA A 406 16.16 -7.86 15.32
CA ALA A 406 16.66 -8.71 16.41
C ALA A 406 18.16 -8.99 16.29
N ASN A 407 18.63 -9.34 15.09
CA ASN A 407 20.04 -9.65 14.82
C ASN A 407 20.95 -8.41 14.89
N ALA A 408 20.42 -7.21 14.66
CA ALA A 408 21.09 -5.94 14.97
C ALA A 408 21.22 -5.67 16.49
N GLY A 409 20.75 -6.59 17.33
CA GLY A 409 20.76 -6.47 18.80
C GLY A 409 19.57 -5.70 19.35
N ALA A 410 18.56 -5.41 18.52
CA ALA A 410 17.50 -4.45 18.81
C ALA A 410 16.10 -5.06 18.94
N TRP A 411 15.24 -4.40 19.72
CA TRP A 411 13.82 -4.68 19.99
C TRP A 411 13.61 -6.07 20.61
N TYR A 412 13.83 -7.12 19.83
CA TYR A 412 13.60 -8.50 20.20
C TYR A 412 14.90 -9.19 20.59
N ASN A 413 14.89 -9.93 21.70
CA ASN A 413 16.02 -10.76 22.11
C ASN A 413 16.26 -11.88 21.09
N THR A 414 17.49 -12.00 20.57
CA THR A 414 17.90 -13.01 19.58
C THR A 414 17.67 -14.46 20.03
N ARG A 415 17.50 -14.72 21.33
CA ARG A 415 17.10 -16.05 21.84
C ARG A 415 15.72 -16.50 21.35
N TYR A 416 14.87 -15.59 20.87
CA TYR A 416 13.56 -15.88 20.28
C TYR A 416 13.55 -15.85 18.74
N THR A 417 14.70 -15.64 18.10
CA THR A 417 14.89 -15.83 16.66
C THR A 417 15.69 -17.10 16.43
N LEU A 418 14.99 -18.22 16.22
CA LEU A 418 15.60 -19.53 16.07
C LEU A 418 16.17 -19.71 14.65
N THR A 419 17.47 -19.97 14.53
CA THR A 419 18.03 -20.51 13.28
C THR A 419 17.93 -22.03 13.26
N TRP A 420 17.24 -22.57 12.27
CA TRP A 420 17.14 -24.00 12.01
C TRP A 420 18.04 -24.40 10.84
N GLU A 421 18.95 -25.34 11.13
CA GLU A 421 19.82 -26.00 10.16
C GLU A 421 19.28 -27.37 9.77
N SER A 422 19.03 -27.61 8.48
CA SER A 422 18.63 -28.95 8.02
C SER A 422 19.70 -30.03 8.21
N GLY A 423 20.97 -29.65 8.33
CA GLY A 423 22.11 -30.59 8.29
C GLY A 423 22.38 -31.16 6.89
N THR A 424 23.50 -31.86 6.73
CA THR A 424 24.00 -32.40 5.44
C THR A 424 23.94 -33.92 5.32
N SER A 425 24.08 -34.66 6.43
CA SER A 425 24.18 -36.14 6.44
C SER A 425 22.95 -36.84 7.04
N ALA A 426 22.32 -36.24 8.05
CA ALA A 426 21.04 -36.65 8.59
C ALA A 426 20.14 -35.40 8.68
N PRO A 427 18.91 -35.42 8.13
CA PRO A 427 18.03 -34.25 8.16
C PRO A 427 17.52 -33.99 9.57
N ASN A 428 17.90 -32.84 10.13
CA ASN A 428 17.42 -32.36 11.43
C ASN A 428 15.95 -31.96 11.33
N LEU A 429 15.02 -32.86 11.65
CA LEU A 429 13.61 -32.50 11.72
C LEU A 429 13.35 -31.64 12.95
N TRP A 430 12.47 -30.66 12.84
CA TRP A 430 12.08 -29.79 13.96
C TRP A 430 10.57 -29.70 14.07
N GLN A 431 10.07 -29.71 15.30
CA GLN A 431 8.67 -29.44 15.61
C GLN A 431 8.64 -28.59 16.87
N GLY A 432 7.85 -27.52 16.86
CA GLY A 432 7.80 -26.58 17.99
C GLY A 432 6.70 -25.55 17.83
N ASN A 433 6.41 -24.86 18.93
CA ASN A 433 5.43 -23.78 18.96
C ASN A 433 6.13 -22.45 18.68
N ILE A 434 5.51 -21.59 17.89
CA ILE A 434 5.92 -20.19 17.68
C ILE A 434 4.77 -19.26 18.08
N ILE A 435 5.11 -18.05 18.53
CA ILE A 435 4.15 -16.99 18.85
C ILE A 435 4.32 -15.81 17.88
N GLY A 436 3.41 -14.84 17.92
CA GLY A 436 3.53 -13.64 17.09
C GLY A 436 4.41 -12.58 17.74
N VAL A 437 4.92 -11.64 16.94
CA VAL A 437 5.64 -10.45 17.43
C VAL A 437 4.82 -9.68 18.47
N ALA A 438 3.51 -9.55 18.25
CA ALA A 438 2.59 -8.89 19.18
C ALA A 438 2.50 -9.53 20.59
N ASP A 439 3.03 -10.75 20.75
CA ASP A 439 3.08 -11.49 22.02
C ASP A 439 4.48 -11.54 22.64
N TYR A 440 5.46 -10.81 22.11
CA TYR A 440 6.87 -10.90 22.49
C TYR A 440 7.11 -10.75 24.01
N ASP A 441 6.48 -9.77 24.66
CA ASP A 441 6.56 -9.58 26.12
C ASP A 441 5.71 -10.59 26.90
N ASN A 442 4.59 -11.05 26.33
CA ASN A 442 3.78 -12.13 26.88
C ASN A 442 4.33 -13.52 26.50
N ASN A 443 5.62 -13.75 26.72
CA ASN A 443 6.29 -14.99 26.31
C ASN A 443 6.85 -15.80 27.51
N PRO A 444 5.97 -16.31 28.41
CA PRO A 444 6.40 -17.03 29.61
C PRO A 444 7.09 -18.37 29.32
N GLN A 445 6.89 -18.92 28.11
CA GLN A 445 7.49 -20.18 27.66
C GLN A 445 8.79 -20.00 26.86
N GLY A 446 9.18 -18.75 26.56
CA GLY A 446 10.37 -18.46 25.77
C GLY A 446 10.33 -18.99 24.33
N LEU A 447 9.14 -19.04 23.73
CA LEU A 447 8.91 -19.55 22.37
C LEU A 447 9.51 -18.61 21.32
N PRO A 448 9.95 -19.12 20.15
CA PRO A 448 10.38 -18.27 19.06
C PRO A 448 9.25 -17.38 18.51
N ILE A 449 9.61 -16.14 18.16
CA ILE A 449 8.77 -15.23 17.35
C ILE A 449 9.05 -15.39 15.84
N VAL A 450 10.27 -15.84 15.50
CA VAL A 450 10.72 -16.12 14.13
C VAL A 450 11.56 -17.39 14.13
N VAL A 451 11.36 -18.23 13.10
CA VAL A 451 12.24 -19.34 12.77
C VAL A 451 12.86 -19.09 11.39
N LYS A 452 14.17 -18.83 11.37
CA LYS A 452 14.99 -18.77 10.16
C LYS A 452 15.27 -20.20 9.68
N LEU A 453 15.07 -20.46 8.39
CA LEU A 453 15.42 -21.70 7.71
C LEU A 453 16.69 -21.45 6.89
N GLU A 454 17.84 -21.96 7.36
CA GLU A 454 19.14 -21.72 6.72
C GLU A 454 19.32 -22.54 5.44
N THR A 455 19.57 -21.86 4.33
CA THR A 455 19.86 -22.45 3.01
C THR A 455 21.35 -22.71 2.78
N GLY A 456 22.25 -22.12 3.56
CA GLY A 456 23.70 -22.15 3.29
C GLY A 456 24.07 -21.35 2.04
N THR A 457 23.19 -20.43 1.62
CA THR A 457 23.40 -19.42 0.59
C THR A 457 22.91 -18.09 1.12
N ASP A 458 23.21 -17.01 0.42
CA ASP A 458 22.89 -15.65 0.85
C ASP A 458 21.38 -15.35 0.96
N VAL A 459 20.49 -16.31 0.62
CA VAL A 459 19.03 -16.14 0.56
C VAL A 459 18.35 -17.16 1.46
N ASP A 460 17.67 -16.67 2.49
CA ASP A 460 17.03 -17.49 3.52
C ASP A 460 15.53 -17.24 3.64
N TYR A 461 14.86 -18.09 4.42
CA TYR A 461 13.42 -18.01 4.67
C TYR A 461 13.12 -17.86 6.16
N PHE A 462 12.12 -17.05 6.48
CA PHE A 462 11.74 -16.63 7.82
C PHE A 462 10.27 -16.98 8.04
N VAL A 463 10.02 -17.87 9.00
CA VAL A 463 8.68 -18.32 9.39
C VAL A 463 8.26 -17.58 10.65
N GLY A 464 7.09 -16.95 10.66
CA GLY A 464 6.54 -16.28 11.84
C GLY A 464 5.01 -16.37 11.90
N PHE A 465 4.44 -16.14 13.08
CA PHE A 465 2.99 -16.20 13.29
C PHE A 465 2.39 -14.79 13.29
N ASN A 466 1.63 -14.45 12.26
CA ASN A 466 1.03 -13.14 12.09
C ASN A 466 -0.33 -13.03 12.83
N ARG A 467 -0.27 -13.11 14.17
CA ARG A 467 -1.45 -12.93 15.03
C ARG A 467 -1.98 -11.50 14.90
N ALA A 468 -3.28 -11.35 14.56
CA ALA A 468 -3.92 -10.05 14.44
C ALA A 468 -4.37 -9.54 15.82
N TYR A 469 -3.41 -9.17 16.66
CA TYR A 469 -3.61 -8.78 18.05
C TYR A 469 -2.69 -7.63 18.44
N GLY A 470 -3.14 -6.77 19.37
CA GLY A 470 -2.37 -5.63 19.88
C GLY A 470 -1.75 -4.80 18.75
N VAL A 471 -0.42 -4.70 18.75
CA VAL A 471 0.39 -3.95 17.78
C VAL A 471 0.28 -4.42 16.32
N ASN A 472 -0.35 -5.58 16.05
CA ASN A 472 -0.57 -6.16 14.72
C ASN A 472 -2.06 -6.29 14.33
N VAL A 473 -3.00 -5.68 15.06
CA VAL A 473 -4.46 -5.88 14.85
C VAL A 473 -4.95 -5.51 13.42
N ASP A 474 -4.28 -4.57 12.76
CA ASP A 474 -4.68 -4.05 11.44
C ASP A 474 -4.00 -4.72 10.23
N SER A 475 -3.26 -5.82 10.44
CA SER A 475 -2.63 -6.57 9.33
C SER A 475 -3.64 -6.94 8.23
N LYS A 476 -3.60 -6.30 7.04
CA LYS A 476 -4.69 -6.44 6.04
C LYS A 476 -4.87 -7.89 5.56
N ILE A 477 -3.77 -8.63 5.42
CA ILE A 477 -3.76 -10.05 4.98
C ILE A 477 -3.09 -10.94 6.03
N ALA A 478 -3.18 -12.26 5.84
CA ALA A 478 -2.62 -13.30 6.71
C ALA A 478 -2.97 -13.19 8.21
N LYS A 479 -4.12 -12.59 8.57
CA LYS A 479 -4.57 -12.47 9.97
C LYS A 479 -4.67 -13.85 10.62
N ASP A 480 -3.99 -14.05 11.74
CA ASP A 480 -3.91 -15.31 12.48
C ASP A 480 -3.38 -16.50 11.65
N MET A 481 -2.51 -16.23 10.67
CA MET A 481 -1.87 -17.24 9.85
C MET A 481 -0.36 -17.22 10.07
N VAL A 482 0.31 -18.32 9.73
CA VAL A 482 1.78 -18.40 9.70
C VAL A 482 2.24 -17.90 8.35
N THR A 483 3.15 -16.93 8.33
CA THR A 483 3.75 -16.39 7.11
C THR A 483 5.13 -16.99 6.89
N ILE A 484 5.49 -17.21 5.63
CA ILE A 484 6.85 -17.55 5.20
C ILE A 484 7.33 -16.40 4.32
N THR A 485 8.45 -15.79 4.68
CA THR A 485 9.04 -14.65 3.98
C THR A 485 10.48 -14.99 3.59
N GLN A 486 10.86 -14.82 2.33
CA GLN A 486 12.23 -14.90 1.83
C GLN A 486 12.94 -13.54 2.02
N ALA A 487 14.24 -13.55 2.32
CA ALA A 487 15.11 -12.38 2.19
C ALA A 487 16.55 -12.79 1.87
N GLY A 488 17.26 -11.95 1.12
CA GLY A 488 18.69 -12.04 0.90
C GLY A 488 19.52 -11.57 2.10
N ASN A 489 20.84 -11.57 1.93
CA ASN A 489 21.85 -11.35 2.97
C ASN A 489 21.56 -12.09 4.27
N ASN A 490 21.04 -13.31 4.21
CA ASN A 490 20.69 -14.12 5.38
C ASN A 490 19.71 -13.42 6.34
N GLY A 491 18.93 -12.45 5.85
CA GLY A 491 18.02 -11.60 6.63
C GLY A 491 18.68 -10.46 7.40
N VAL A 492 19.89 -10.01 7.03
CA VAL A 492 20.59 -8.89 7.68
C VAL A 492 20.89 -7.74 6.72
N GLY A 493 20.90 -6.50 7.25
CA GLY A 493 21.09 -5.29 6.45
C GLY A 493 19.91 -4.95 5.53
N TYR A 494 20.12 -4.03 4.61
CA TYR A 494 19.07 -3.59 3.68
C TYR A 494 18.78 -4.68 2.64
N ASN A 495 17.60 -5.31 2.71
CA ASN A 495 17.21 -6.31 1.72
C ASN A 495 15.68 -6.40 1.53
N LYS A 496 15.22 -6.36 0.27
CA LYS A 496 13.80 -6.54 -0.08
C LYS A 496 13.33 -7.96 0.23
N SER A 497 12.32 -8.07 1.08
CA SER A 497 11.77 -9.37 1.48
C SER A 497 10.59 -9.77 0.61
N LEU A 498 10.42 -11.06 0.30
CA LEU A 498 9.34 -11.59 -0.53
C LEU A 498 8.46 -12.58 0.24
N MET A 499 7.15 -12.40 0.26
CA MET A 499 6.24 -13.37 0.86
C MET A 499 6.10 -14.62 -0.02
N MET A 500 6.39 -15.78 0.56
CA MET A 500 6.31 -17.08 -0.12
C MET A 500 4.99 -17.80 0.16
N ALA A 501 4.42 -17.64 1.36
CA ALA A 501 3.19 -18.32 1.76
C ALA A 501 2.46 -17.64 2.94
N MET A 502 1.15 -17.84 2.98
CA MET A 502 0.29 -17.65 4.15
C MET A 502 -0.35 -19.00 4.47
N LEU A 503 -0.16 -19.52 5.69
CA LEU A 503 -0.59 -20.87 6.08
C LEU A 503 -1.52 -20.84 7.30
N SER A 504 -2.74 -21.34 7.12
CA SER A 504 -3.68 -21.71 8.18
C SER A 504 -3.35 -23.08 8.78
N SER A 505 -3.97 -23.38 9.93
CA SER A 505 -3.93 -24.71 10.56
C SER A 505 -4.24 -25.84 9.56
N GLY A 506 -3.36 -26.83 9.48
CA GLY A 506 -3.43 -27.97 8.56
C GLY A 506 -2.82 -27.72 7.17
N GLN A 507 -2.40 -26.51 6.83
CA GLN A 507 -1.75 -26.21 5.56
C GLN A 507 -0.23 -26.40 5.63
N SER A 508 0.40 -26.52 4.45
CA SER A 508 1.85 -26.70 4.31
C SER A 508 2.39 -25.99 3.09
N TYR A 509 3.67 -25.62 3.13
CA TYR A 509 4.43 -25.12 1.99
C TYR A 509 5.65 -26.03 1.74
N GLY A 510 5.98 -26.29 0.48
CA GLY A 510 7.07 -27.18 0.09
C GLY A 510 8.14 -26.47 -0.73
N PHE A 511 9.37 -26.46 -0.24
CA PHE A 511 10.55 -26.03 -1.00
C PHE A 511 11.09 -27.22 -1.80
N ALA A 512 11.04 -27.12 -3.13
CA ALA A 512 11.64 -28.13 -4.00
C ALA A 512 13.18 -28.07 -3.93
N ASP A 513 13.83 -29.23 -4.06
CA ASP A 513 15.28 -29.39 -4.10
C ASP A 513 16.06 -28.60 -3.03
N TRP A 514 15.63 -28.74 -1.77
CA TRP A 514 16.18 -27.99 -0.64
C TRP A 514 17.70 -28.19 -0.53
N LYS A 515 18.46 -27.09 -0.62
CA LYS A 515 19.94 -27.07 -0.61
C LYS A 515 20.57 -27.99 -1.68
N GLY A 516 19.90 -28.21 -2.81
CA GLY A 516 20.38 -29.09 -3.89
C GLY A 516 20.39 -30.58 -3.53
N SER A 517 19.65 -30.99 -2.49
CA SER A 517 19.71 -32.36 -1.95
C SER A 517 18.80 -33.37 -2.67
N GLY A 518 18.06 -32.96 -3.70
CA GLY A 518 17.01 -33.73 -4.36
C GLY A 518 15.77 -34.00 -3.50
N LYS A 519 15.65 -33.37 -2.32
CA LYS A 519 14.54 -33.59 -1.37
C LYS A 519 13.68 -32.34 -1.24
N ILE A 520 12.41 -32.54 -0.87
CA ILE A 520 11.47 -31.44 -0.62
C ILE A 520 11.44 -31.18 0.89
N LEU A 521 11.81 -29.97 1.32
CA LEU A 521 11.53 -29.50 2.68
C LEU A 521 10.09 -29.02 2.75
N VAL A 522 9.32 -29.51 3.72
CA VAL A 522 7.93 -29.13 3.94
C VAL A 522 7.79 -28.45 5.31
N VAL A 523 7.30 -27.22 5.28
CA VAL A 523 6.84 -26.47 6.46
C VAL A 523 5.35 -26.74 6.62
N THR A 524 4.94 -27.33 7.74
CA THR A 524 3.54 -27.64 8.05
C THR A 524 3.10 -26.90 9.29
N VAL A 525 1.97 -26.20 9.21
CA VAL A 525 1.27 -25.67 10.40
C VAL A 525 0.35 -26.77 10.90
N ARG A 526 0.77 -27.52 11.94
CA ARG A 526 -0.01 -28.64 12.48
C ARG A 526 -1.30 -28.15 13.14
N SER A 527 -1.20 -27.10 13.94
CA SER A 527 -2.30 -26.50 14.66
C SER A 527 -2.05 -25.01 14.94
N ILE A 528 -3.11 -24.23 15.17
CA ILE A 528 -3.03 -22.89 15.75
C ILE A 528 -3.91 -22.91 17.00
N ASN A 529 -3.30 -22.81 18.18
CA ASN A 529 -4.02 -22.88 19.44
C ASN A 529 -4.47 -21.49 19.89
N LYS A 530 -5.79 -21.28 19.87
CA LYS A 530 -6.46 -20.04 20.27
C LYS A 530 -6.99 -20.05 21.72
N ASN A 531 -6.71 -21.12 22.48
CA ASN A 531 -7.22 -21.34 23.83
C ASN A 531 -6.17 -21.11 24.95
N THR A 532 -4.97 -20.68 24.58
CA THR A 532 -3.94 -20.20 25.51
C THR A 532 -3.79 -18.70 25.40
N ASP A 533 -3.07 -18.08 26.32
CA ASP A 533 -2.51 -16.75 26.11
C ASP A 533 -1.00 -16.81 26.46
N PRO A 534 -0.09 -16.48 25.53
CA PRO A 534 -0.36 -16.08 24.14
C PRO A 534 -0.94 -17.22 23.29
N TRP A 535 -1.49 -16.87 22.12
CA TRP A 535 -1.78 -17.85 21.07
C TRP A 535 -0.47 -18.34 20.45
N TYR A 536 -0.42 -19.61 20.05
CA TYR A 536 0.74 -20.16 19.35
C TYR A 536 0.34 -20.98 18.13
N ALA A 537 1.22 -21.00 17.13
CA ALA A 537 1.16 -21.92 16.00
C ALA A 537 2.16 -23.07 16.21
N GLU A 538 1.70 -24.30 16.04
CA GLU A 538 2.55 -25.49 16.09
C GLU A 538 3.09 -25.77 14.68
N ILE A 539 4.40 -25.63 14.50
CA ILE A 539 5.11 -25.81 13.23
C ILE A 539 5.83 -27.16 13.22
N GLN A 540 5.90 -27.78 12.05
CA GLN A 540 6.69 -28.98 11.81
C GLN A 540 7.47 -28.84 10.49
N LEU A 541 8.77 -29.13 10.54
CA LEU A 541 9.72 -29.15 9.42
C LEU A 541 10.10 -30.59 9.11
N ASN A 542 9.62 -31.10 7.97
CA ASN A 542 9.80 -32.49 7.53
C ASN A 542 10.37 -32.55 6.11
N PHE A 543 11.11 -33.63 5.79
CA PHE A 543 11.43 -33.97 4.41
C PHE A 543 10.48 -35.05 3.88
N ASN A 544 9.79 -34.76 2.78
CA ASN A 544 8.84 -35.69 2.16
C ASN A 544 9.31 -36.12 0.76
N ASN A 545 9.10 -37.40 0.43
CA ASN A 545 9.31 -37.95 -0.92
C ASN A 545 8.03 -37.89 -1.80
N ALA A 546 6.98 -37.23 -1.32
CA ALA A 546 5.68 -37.16 -2.01
C ALA A 546 5.62 -35.95 -2.95
N PRO A 547 5.00 -36.08 -4.15
CA PRO A 547 4.80 -34.94 -5.04
C PRO A 547 3.85 -33.91 -4.39
N ILE A 548 4.23 -32.64 -4.46
CA ILE A 548 3.40 -31.50 -4.03
C ILE A 548 2.18 -31.44 -4.97
N PRO A 549 0.95 -31.17 -4.48
CA PRO A 549 -0.11 -30.67 -5.35
C PRO A 549 0.36 -29.33 -5.93
N THR A 550 0.64 -29.31 -7.23
CA THR A 550 1.29 -28.19 -7.93
C THR A 550 0.62 -26.86 -7.57
N PRO A 551 1.37 -25.78 -7.29
CA PRO A 551 0.77 -24.45 -7.23
C PRO A 551 0.03 -24.17 -8.55
N PRO A 552 -1.09 -23.40 -8.52
CA PRO A 552 -1.79 -23.03 -9.74
C PRO A 552 -0.79 -22.40 -10.73
N PRO A 553 -0.88 -22.73 -12.03
CA PRO A 553 0.20 -22.45 -12.97
C PRO A 553 0.52 -20.96 -13.05
N SER A 554 1.81 -20.63 -12.91
CA SER A 554 2.28 -19.27 -13.21
C SER A 554 1.97 -18.93 -14.67
N ASN A 555 1.36 -17.77 -14.90
CA ASN A 555 0.97 -17.30 -16.22
C ASN A 555 2.14 -16.86 -17.11
N LYS A 556 3.41 -17.11 -16.71
CA LYS A 556 4.59 -16.82 -17.53
C LYS A 556 4.90 -18.00 -18.46
N PRO A 557 4.76 -17.88 -19.79
CA PRO A 557 4.96 -19.00 -20.69
C PRO A 557 6.45 -19.36 -20.83
N THR A 558 6.84 -20.55 -20.38
CA THR A 558 8.13 -21.14 -20.78
C THR A 558 7.99 -21.71 -22.20
N PRO A 559 8.76 -21.25 -23.20
CA PRO A 559 8.59 -21.71 -24.57
C PRO A 559 9.05 -23.16 -24.75
N ARG A 560 8.19 -24.03 -25.30
CA ARG A 560 8.53 -25.40 -25.70
C ARG A 560 7.76 -25.85 -26.96
N PRO A 561 8.21 -26.90 -27.67
CA PRO A 561 8.45 -26.76 -29.11
C PRO A 561 7.32 -27.29 -29.99
N VAL A 562 7.32 -26.83 -31.24
CA VAL A 562 6.28 -27.12 -32.24
C VAL A 562 6.51 -28.48 -32.92
N THR A 563 5.50 -29.35 -32.96
CA THR A 563 5.20 -30.30 -34.07
C THR A 563 3.81 -30.96 -33.86
N PRO A 564 3.15 -31.52 -34.91
CA PRO A 564 1.69 -31.42 -35.05
C PRO A 564 0.84 -32.62 -34.58
N SER A 565 -0.46 -32.35 -34.39
CA SER A 565 -1.51 -33.30 -33.98
C SER A 565 -2.14 -34.11 -35.12
N PRO A 566 -2.81 -35.23 -34.79
CA PRO A 566 -3.93 -35.73 -35.58
C PRO A 566 -5.25 -35.92 -34.79
N THR A 567 -6.31 -35.54 -35.49
CA THR A 567 -7.77 -35.63 -35.33
C THR A 567 -8.37 -36.90 -34.71
N ASN A 568 -9.41 -36.78 -33.84
CA ASN A 568 -10.80 -37.24 -34.12
C ASN A 568 -11.80 -37.06 -32.94
N LYS A 569 -13.10 -37.05 -33.27
CA LYS A 569 -14.28 -36.71 -32.43
C LYS A 569 -15.24 -37.93 -32.32
N PRO A 570 -15.98 -38.10 -31.20
CA PRO A 570 -17.41 -38.47 -31.37
C PRO A 570 -18.42 -37.94 -30.30
N THR A 571 -19.51 -37.37 -30.83
CA THR A 571 -20.97 -37.59 -30.60
C THR A 571 -21.62 -37.83 -29.21
N LEU A 572 -22.81 -37.22 -29.03
CA LEU A 572 -23.75 -37.24 -27.89
C LEU A 572 -24.81 -38.37 -27.93
N GLN A 573 -25.43 -38.72 -26.79
CA GLN A 573 -26.77 -39.36 -26.72
C GLN A 573 -27.56 -39.08 -25.42
N GLN A 574 -28.88 -39.34 -25.43
CA GLN A 574 -29.92 -38.85 -24.49
C GLN A 574 -30.31 -39.84 -23.35
N ALA A 575 -31.20 -39.40 -22.43
CA ALA A 575 -31.68 -40.16 -21.26
C ALA A 575 -33.22 -40.08 -21.04
N THR A 576 -33.83 -41.09 -20.38
CA THR A 576 -35.12 -41.11 -19.62
C THR A 576 -35.47 -42.58 -19.20
N PRO A 577 -36.49 -42.88 -18.37
CA PRO A 577 -36.88 -42.35 -17.05
C PRO A 577 -37.07 -43.49 -15.97
N SER A 578 -37.70 -43.20 -14.81
CA SER A 578 -37.77 -44.09 -13.62
C SER A 578 -39.22 -44.29 -13.04
N PRO A 579 -39.55 -45.41 -12.35
CA PRO A 579 -40.84 -45.62 -11.66
C PRO A 579 -40.78 -45.82 -10.10
N SER A 580 -41.95 -45.95 -9.46
CA SER A 580 -42.22 -45.74 -8.00
C SER A 580 -43.00 -46.89 -7.30
N LYS A 581 -42.94 -47.05 -5.94
CA LYS A 581 -44.04 -47.56 -5.04
C LYS A 581 -43.75 -47.64 -3.51
N LYS A 582 -44.74 -48.12 -2.70
CA LYS A 582 -45.01 -48.03 -1.22
C LYS A 582 -45.75 -49.35 -0.74
N PRO A 583 -46.38 -49.57 0.48
CA PRO A 583 -46.61 -48.77 1.73
C PRO A 583 -46.60 -49.50 3.14
N THR A 584 -46.83 -48.75 4.26
CA THR A 584 -47.49 -49.15 5.58
C THR A 584 -46.79 -50.14 6.57
N LEU A 585 -47.11 -50.29 7.90
CA LEU A 585 -48.20 -49.85 8.85
C LEU A 585 -47.70 -49.68 10.35
N GLN A 586 -48.59 -49.51 11.36
CA GLN A 586 -48.40 -49.15 12.81
C GLN A 586 -48.57 -50.37 13.80
N PRO A 587 -48.51 -50.35 15.19
CA PRO A 587 -49.19 -49.40 16.15
C PRO A 587 -48.73 -49.23 17.67
N LEU A 588 -49.51 -48.47 18.47
CA LEU A 588 -49.79 -48.47 19.96
C LEU A 588 -48.90 -47.76 21.06
N THR A 589 -49.55 -47.46 22.22
CA THR A 589 -49.24 -46.47 23.32
C THR A 589 -49.42 -47.08 24.74
N PRO A 590 -48.97 -46.50 25.91
CA PRO A 590 -49.68 -45.40 26.65
C PRO A 590 -48.82 -44.45 27.57
N LYS A 591 -49.46 -43.67 28.47
CA LYS A 591 -49.05 -42.38 29.12
C LYS A 591 -49.01 -42.40 30.67
N PRO A 592 -48.21 -41.52 31.32
CA PRO A 592 -48.66 -40.63 32.45
C PRO A 592 -48.07 -39.18 32.35
N THR A 593 -48.03 -38.29 33.37
CA THR A 593 -49.11 -37.52 34.05
C THR A 593 -48.56 -36.10 34.44
N THR A 594 -49.27 -35.22 35.17
CA THR A 594 -49.05 -33.76 35.32
C THR A 594 -48.89 -33.23 36.75
N SER A 595 -48.27 -32.05 36.97
CA SER A 595 -48.69 -31.04 37.98
C SER A 595 -48.00 -29.65 37.79
N SER A 596 -48.55 -28.60 38.42
CA SER A 596 -48.15 -27.17 38.41
C SER A 596 -48.50 -26.54 39.78
N PRO A 597 -47.83 -25.47 40.28
CA PRO A 597 -48.51 -24.15 40.35
C PRO A 597 -47.61 -22.86 40.31
N THR A 598 -48.27 -21.71 40.28
CA THR A 598 -47.84 -20.27 40.33
C THR A 598 -47.76 -19.69 41.78
N PRO A 599 -47.65 -18.35 42.05
CA PRO A 599 -46.74 -17.27 41.56
C PRO A 599 -46.10 -16.37 42.69
N TYR A 600 -45.23 -15.42 42.31
CA TYR A 600 -44.83 -14.10 42.92
C TYR A 600 -44.97 -13.79 44.44
N PRO A 601 -43.98 -13.06 45.02
CA PRO A 601 -44.21 -11.62 45.29
C PRO A 601 -43.03 -10.68 44.98
N SER A 602 -43.26 -9.36 45.06
CA SER A 602 -42.31 -8.25 44.82
C SER A 602 -41.70 -7.68 46.11
N TYR A 603 -40.57 -6.96 46.02
CA TYR A 603 -40.25 -5.76 46.82
C TYR A 603 -39.07 -4.96 46.20
N GLN A 604 -38.87 -3.71 46.64
CA GLN A 604 -38.05 -2.69 45.95
C GLN A 604 -36.66 -2.42 46.57
N PHE A 605 -35.74 -1.97 45.70
CA PHE A 605 -34.54 -1.12 45.88
C PHE A 605 -33.78 -1.06 47.22
N THR A 606 -32.45 -1.26 47.13
CA THR A 606 -31.43 -0.33 47.69
C THR A 606 -30.06 -0.51 46.99
N ASN A 607 -29.21 0.51 47.07
CA ASN A 607 -28.03 0.73 46.20
C ASN A 607 -26.84 -0.21 46.44
N PHE A 608 -26.11 -0.56 45.37
CA PHE A 608 -24.62 -0.63 45.29
C PHE A 608 -24.19 -0.65 43.79
N PRO A 609 -22.90 -0.43 43.44
CA PRO A 609 -22.53 0.49 42.38
C PRO A 609 -22.52 -0.14 40.97
N ALA A 610 -22.66 0.71 39.96
CA ALA A 610 -22.66 0.31 38.56
C ALA A 610 -21.29 -0.27 38.13
N THR A 611 -21.31 -1.49 37.61
CA THR A 611 -20.29 -1.97 36.69
C THR A 611 -20.28 -1.10 35.43
N LEU A 612 -19.09 -0.71 34.98
CA LEU A 612 -18.87 0.11 33.79
C LEU A 612 -19.54 -0.54 32.57
N THR A 613 -20.62 0.08 32.07
CA THR A 613 -21.07 -0.10 30.70
C THR A 613 -20.08 0.58 29.76
N PRO A 614 -19.79 0.02 28.57
CA PRO A 614 -18.97 0.70 27.58
C PRO A 614 -19.53 2.09 27.29
N THR A 615 -18.67 3.10 27.25
CA THR A 615 -19.03 4.41 26.70
C THR A 615 -19.44 4.22 25.25
N ARG A 616 -20.58 4.81 24.91
CA ARG A 616 -21.17 4.75 23.57
C ARG A 616 -20.41 5.74 22.70
N GLU A 617 -19.30 5.27 22.15
CA GLU A 617 -18.52 5.98 21.15
C GLU A 617 -19.33 6.11 19.86
N CYS A 618 -19.20 7.27 19.24
CA CYS A 618 -19.83 7.67 17.98
C CYS A 618 -19.04 8.90 17.49
N GLY A 619 -18.73 8.96 16.20
CA GLY A 619 -17.72 9.84 15.61
C GLY A 619 -16.34 9.18 15.46
N ASP A 620 -16.24 7.84 15.43
CA ASP A 620 -14.99 7.11 15.14
C ASP A 620 -14.81 6.76 13.65
N ASN A 621 -15.77 7.14 12.80
CA ASN A 621 -15.93 6.80 11.38
C ASN A 621 -16.07 5.30 11.07
N ILE A 622 -16.36 4.46 12.07
CA ILE A 622 -16.49 3.01 11.94
C ILE A 622 -17.83 2.56 12.53
N CYS A 623 -18.84 2.38 11.68
CA CYS A 623 -20.10 1.78 12.12
C CYS A 623 -19.90 0.37 12.75
N MET A 624 -19.89 0.30 14.09
CA MET A 624 -19.69 -0.92 14.88
C MET A 624 -20.97 -1.76 14.98
N PRO A 625 -20.90 -3.05 15.36
CA PRO A 625 -22.08 -3.92 15.45
C PRO A 625 -23.17 -3.46 16.42
N HIS A 626 -22.88 -2.56 17.36
CA HIS A 626 -23.86 -1.93 18.27
C HIS A 626 -24.44 -0.61 17.75
N GLU A 627 -23.86 -0.03 16.70
CA GLU A 627 -24.30 1.25 16.14
C GLU A 627 -25.32 1.10 15.01
N SER A 628 -26.01 2.17 14.69
CA SER A 628 -26.95 2.27 13.57
C SER A 628 -27.17 3.72 13.15
N ASP A 629 -27.74 3.93 11.97
CA ASP A 629 -28.13 5.26 11.47
C ASP A 629 -29.10 6.06 12.37
N LEU A 630 -29.72 5.40 13.36
CA LEU A 630 -30.53 6.06 14.40
C LEU A 630 -29.75 6.38 15.68
N ASN A 631 -28.76 5.56 16.03
CA ASN A 631 -28.10 5.61 17.33
C ASN A 631 -26.67 6.19 17.26
N CYS A 632 -26.06 6.17 16.07
CA CYS A 632 -24.82 6.85 15.71
C CYS A 632 -24.88 7.19 14.21
N PRO A 633 -25.55 8.30 13.85
CA PRO A 633 -25.70 8.72 12.46
C PRO A 633 -24.37 9.19 11.82
N GLU A 634 -23.36 9.51 12.64
CA GLU A 634 -22.06 10.01 12.20
C GLU A 634 -21.27 8.91 11.48
N ASP A 635 -21.21 7.71 12.07
CA ASP A 635 -20.41 6.59 11.53
C ASP A 635 -21.23 5.64 10.65
N CYS A 636 -22.56 5.56 10.87
CA CYS A 636 -23.43 4.57 10.22
C CYS A 636 -24.24 5.06 9.00
N ILE A 637 -23.98 6.27 8.48
CA ILE A 637 -24.70 6.82 7.32
C ILE A 637 -23.74 7.04 6.13
N ASN A 638 -24.22 6.76 4.91
CA ASN A 638 -23.49 7.00 3.65
C ASN A 638 -22.13 6.27 3.50
N ILE A 639 -21.95 5.14 4.18
CA ILE A 639 -20.75 4.30 4.09
C ILE A 639 -20.57 3.82 2.64
N GLU A 640 -19.35 3.92 2.11
CA GLU A 640 -19.00 3.50 0.75
C GLU A 640 -18.32 2.13 0.73
N PHE A 641 -18.94 1.15 0.06
CA PHE A 641 -18.36 -0.14 -0.25
C PHE A 641 -17.93 -0.20 -1.72
N ALA A 642 -16.62 -0.13 -1.98
CA ALA A 642 -16.07 -0.31 -3.31
C ALA A 642 -16.09 -1.80 -3.70
N THR A 643 -16.83 -2.15 -4.76
CA THR A 643 -16.85 -3.53 -5.29
C THR A 643 -15.56 -3.80 -6.07
N TYR A 644 -15.19 -2.86 -6.93
CA TYR A 644 -13.91 -2.75 -7.64
C TYR A 644 -13.86 -1.36 -8.29
N SER A 645 -12.95 -0.49 -7.86
CA SER A 645 -12.94 0.95 -8.22
C SER A 645 -12.07 1.33 -9.43
N ALA A 646 -11.17 0.46 -9.89
CA ALA A 646 -10.35 0.72 -11.08
C ALA A 646 -11.06 0.25 -12.36
N ASN A 647 -10.86 0.94 -13.49
CA ASN A 647 -11.49 0.57 -14.77
C ASN A 647 -10.51 0.23 -15.92
N ILE A 648 -9.20 0.27 -15.65
CA ILE A 648 -8.12 0.03 -16.62
C ILE A 648 -8.27 -1.34 -17.28
N GLY A 649 -8.64 -1.42 -18.57
CA GLY A 649 -8.85 -2.69 -19.28
C GLY A 649 -10.23 -3.36 -19.08
N ALA A 650 -11.20 -2.69 -18.45
CA ALA A 650 -12.54 -3.24 -18.25
C ALA A 650 -13.30 -3.43 -19.58
N LYS A 651 -14.14 -4.47 -19.63
CA LYS A 651 -15.00 -4.77 -20.78
C LYS A 651 -16.35 -4.06 -20.63
N GLY A 652 -17.08 -3.95 -21.75
CA GLY A 652 -18.36 -3.25 -21.81
C GLY A 652 -19.54 -4.21 -22.04
N GLY A 653 -20.70 -3.85 -21.51
CA GLY A 653 -21.97 -4.49 -21.84
C GLY A 653 -23.16 -3.79 -21.18
N ASN A 654 -24.35 -4.00 -21.71
CA ASN A 654 -25.54 -3.25 -21.33
C ASN A 654 -26.00 -3.46 -19.89
N GLY A 655 -25.65 -4.55 -19.22
CA GLY A 655 -25.98 -4.71 -17.82
C GLY A 655 -25.09 -5.68 -17.07
N THR A 656 -25.13 -5.60 -15.74
CA THR A 656 -24.35 -6.44 -14.82
C THR A 656 -25.25 -6.94 -13.70
N MET A 657 -25.28 -8.26 -13.47
CA MET A 657 -25.99 -8.86 -12.33
C MET A 657 -24.96 -9.37 -11.33
N PHE A 658 -25.15 -9.05 -10.06
CA PHE A 658 -24.28 -9.48 -8.96
C PHE A 658 -25.12 -9.64 -7.69
N TYR A 659 -24.51 -10.18 -6.63
CA TYR A 659 -25.14 -10.22 -5.32
C TYR A 659 -24.16 -9.91 -4.20
N VAL A 660 -24.71 -9.42 -3.10
CA VAL A 660 -24.00 -9.17 -1.85
C VAL A 660 -24.63 -9.96 -0.71
N GLN A 661 -23.83 -10.36 0.28
CA GLN A 661 -24.32 -10.89 1.56
C GLN A 661 -24.03 -9.86 2.65
N ALA A 662 -25.04 -9.54 3.47
CA ALA A 662 -24.84 -8.62 4.60
C ALA A 662 -24.28 -9.35 5.83
N LEU A 663 -23.23 -8.80 6.44
CA LEU A 663 -22.59 -9.30 7.68
C LEU A 663 -23.18 -8.67 8.95
N ARG A 664 -23.92 -7.58 8.77
CA ARG A 664 -24.78 -6.87 9.73
C ARG A 664 -26.10 -6.50 9.05
N ASP A 665 -27.02 -5.85 9.75
CA ASP A 665 -28.17 -5.23 9.06
C ASP A 665 -27.72 -3.95 8.34
N VAL A 666 -28.05 -3.84 7.06
CA VAL A 666 -27.66 -2.70 6.20
C VAL A 666 -28.82 -2.20 5.36
N SER A 667 -28.73 -0.95 4.92
CA SER A 667 -29.70 -0.30 4.03
C SER A 667 -28.95 0.33 2.85
N ILE A 668 -28.99 -0.28 1.67
CA ILE A 668 -28.35 0.28 0.47
C ILE A 668 -29.15 1.53 0.03
N THR A 669 -28.48 2.66 -0.15
CA THR A 669 -29.08 3.98 -0.41
C THR A 669 -28.83 4.50 -1.83
N SER A 670 -27.70 4.15 -2.44
CA SER A 670 -27.41 4.43 -3.85
C SER A 670 -26.35 3.47 -4.40
N ILE A 671 -26.25 3.40 -5.72
CA ILE A 671 -25.15 2.71 -6.42
C ILE A 671 -24.37 3.76 -7.21
N SER A 672 -23.09 3.53 -7.48
CA SER A 672 -22.31 4.33 -8.44
C SER A 672 -21.50 3.38 -9.32
N THR A 673 -21.40 3.68 -10.61
CA THR A 673 -20.81 2.78 -11.62
C THR A 673 -20.08 3.57 -12.70
N PHE A 674 -19.10 2.96 -13.34
CA PHE A 674 -18.52 3.47 -14.58
C PHE A 674 -19.42 3.10 -15.77
N ILE A 675 -19.60 4.04 -16.71
CA ILE A 675 -20.47 3.87 -17.88
C ILE A 675 -19.69 4.37 -19.11
N ARG A 676 -19.53 3.54 -20.14
CA ARG A 676 -18.58 3.81 -21.23
C ARG A 676 -18.88 5.03 -22.10
N SER A 677 -20.07 5.63 -21.98
CA SER A 677 -20.42 6.87 -22.68
C SER A 677 -20.39 8.07 -21.74
N LYS A 678 -20.06 9.25 -22.29
CA LYS A 678 -20.22 10.54 -21.62
C LYS A 678 -21.47 11.24 -22.13
N GLY A 679 -22.19 11.94 -21.25
CA GLY A 679 -23.41 12.69 -21.60
C GLY A 679 -24.70 12.07 -21.05
N SER A 680 -25.84 12.59 -21.49
CA SER A 680 -27.15 12.20 -20.94
C SER A 680 -27.59 10.81 -21.44
N GLY A 681 -27.92 9.88 -20.54
CA GLY A 681 -28.36 8.54 -20.93
C GLY A 681 -29.11 7.77 -19.84
N LEU A 682 -30.00 6.88 -20.28
CA LEU A 682 -30.81 6.02 -19.41
C LEU A 682 -29.95 5.06 -18.59
N VAL A 683 -30.24 4.96 -17.28
CA VAL A 683 -29.73 3.92 -16.39
C VAL A 683 -30.86 3.40 -15.53
N GLN A 684 -30.91 2.07 -15.36
CA GLN A 684 -31.90 1.37 -14.56
C GLN A 684 -31.21 0.45 -13.54
N ILE A 685 -31.76 0.34 -12.34
CA ILE A 685 -31.32 -0.61 -11.31
C ILE A 685 -32.53 -1.40 -10.83
N TYR A 686 -32.35 -2.71 -10.77
CA TYR A 686 -33.29 -3.66 -10.21
C TYR A 686 -32.64 -4.38 -9.02
N THR A 687 -33.45 -4.81 -8.06
CA THR A 687 -32.99 -5.62 -6.92
C THR A 687 -33.90 -6.81 -6.68
N ARG A 688 -33.39 -7.86 -6.03
CA ARG A 688 -34.22 -8.98 -5.56
C ARG A 688 -33.59 -9.73 -4.37
N PRO A 689 -34.42 -10.23 -3.43
CA PRO A 689 -33.93 -11.11 -2.36
C PRO A 689 -33.34 -12.42 -2.88
N GLY A 690 -32.26 -12.87 -2.25
CA GLY A 690 -31.50 -14.06 -2.65
C GLY A 690 -30.55 -13.82 -3.82
N SER A 691 -29.98 -14.90 -4.36
CA SER A 691 -29.07 -14.87 -5.51
C SER A 691 -29.83 -14.76 -6.84
N TYR A 692 -29.27 -14.04 -7.82
CA TYR A 692 -29.88 -13.78 -9.12
C TYR A 692 -30.00 -15.03 -10.00
N VAL A 693 -29.23 -16.08 -9.71
CA VAL A 693 -29.10 -17.30 -10.53
C VAL A 693 -30.47 -17.95 -10.77
N GLY A 694 -30.82 -18.15 -12.04
CA GLY A 694 -32.12 -18.66 -12.50
C GLY A 694 -33.15 -17.58 -12.86
N PHE A 695 -32.81 -16.29 -12.72
CA PHE A 695 -33.69 -15.14 -12.96
C PHE A 695 -33.05 -14.11 -13.91
N GLU A 696 -32.06 -14.51 -14.70
CA GLU A 696 -31.34 -13.60 -15.62
C GLU A 696 -32.11 -13.29 -16.90
N SER A 697 -33.11 -14.10 -17.24
CA SER A 697 -33.80 -14.08 -18.53
C SER A 697 -34.97 -13.10 -18.63
N SER A 698 -35.50 -12.60 -17.52
CA SER A 698 -36.61 -11.62 -17.54
C SER A 698 -36.65 -10.77 -16.28
N GLU A 699 -37.38 -9.66 -16.35
CA GLU A 699 -37.66 -8.78 -15.20
C GLU A 699 -38.57 -9.43 -14.14
N THR A 700 -39.18 -10.57 -14.44
CA THR A 700 -40.07 -11.30 -13.51
C THR A 700 -39.33 -11.71 -12.25
N GLY A 701 -39.80 -11.23 -11.09
CA GLY A 701 -39.15 -11.51 -9.78
C GLY A 701 -38.00 -10.57 -9.44
N TRP A 702 -37.83 -9.48 -10.19
CA TRP A 702 -37.03 -8.32 -9.86
C TRP A 702 -37.92 -7.14 -9.46
N ILE A 703 -37.38 -6.22 -8.65
CA ILE A 703 -38.04 -4.98 -8.22
C ILE A 703 -37.23 -3.80 -8.79
N PRO A 704 -37.80 -2.92 -9.63
CA PRO A 704 -37.11 -1.71 -10.07
C PRO A 704 -36.95 -0.74 -8.88
N ILE A 705 -35.73 -0.23 -8.69
CA ILE A 705 -35.38 0.73 -7.64
C ILE A 705 -34.75 2.02 -8.18
N PHE A 706 -34.28 2.01 -9.43
CA PHE A 706 -33.82 3.20 -10.14
C PHE A 706 -34.23 3.09 -11.60
N ASP A 707 -34.79 4.15 -12.17
CA ASP A 707 -35.11 4.25 -13.58
C ASP A 707 -35.09 5.74 -13.96
N ASN A 708 -33.96 6.20 -14.51
CA ASN A 708 -33.78 7.62 -14.80
C ASN A 708 -32.74 7.86 -15.91
N THR A 709 -32.84 9.01 -16.56
CA THR A 709 -31.80 9.54 -17.44
C THR A 709 -30.82 10.37 -16.60
N VAL A 710 -29.54 9.98 -16.58
CA VAL A 710 -28.49 10.64 -15.79
C VAL A 710 -27.40 11.20 -16.68
N LEU A 711 -26.65 12.19 -16.17
CA LEU A 711 -25.38 12.59 -16.77
C LEU A 711 -24.33 11.51 -16.50
N GLN A 712 -23.96 10.77 -17.53
CA GLN A 712 -22.96 9.71 -17.49
C GLN A 712 -21.57 10.32 -17.60
N ASN A 713 -20.69 9.97 -16.66
CA ASN A 713 -19.38 10.61 -16.51
C ASN A 713 -18.25 9.90 -17.28
N GLY A 714 -18.57 8.81 -18.01
CA GLY A 714 -17.60 8.02 -18.76
C GLY A 714 -17.04 6.83 -17.96
N ASP A 715 -16.00 6.24 -18.53
CA ASP A 715 -15.32 5.06 -17.99
C ASP A 715 -14.18 5.40 -17.00
N SER A 716 -13.83 6.67 -16.83
CA SER A 716 -12.84 7.11 -15.83
C SER A 716 -13.43 7.74 -14.56
N VAL A 717 -14.72 8.08 -14.55
CA VAL A 717 -15.38 8.76 -13.43
C VAL A 717 -16.71 8.08 -13.09
N LEU A 718 -16.95 7.83 -11.80
CA LEU A 718 -18.19 7.19 -11.34
C LEU A 718 -19.42 8.06 -11.66
N THR A 719 -20.47 7.42 -12.17
CA THR A 719 -21.81 8.01 -12.31
C THR A 719 -22.64 7.62 -11.10
N HIS A 720 -23.14 8.60 -10.35
CA HIS A 720 -23.98 8.38 -9.17
C HIS A 720 -25.42 8.04 -9.57
N LEU A 721 -25.96 6.94 -9.04
CA LEU A 721 -27.29 6.41 -9.32
C LEU A 721 -28.10 6.37 -8.02
N GLY A 722 -28.53 7.56 -7.60
CA GLY A 722 -29.32 7.79 -6.40
C GLY A 722 -29.94 9.20 -6.41
N PRO A 723 -30.93 9.47 -5.52
CA PRO A 723 -31.62 8.49 -4.67
C PRO A 723 -32.46 7.50 -5.50
N PHE A 724 -32.84 6.38 -4.88
CA PHE A 724 -33.75 5.41 -5.49
C PHE A 724 -35.19 5.96 -5.58
N ILE A 725 -36.02 5.30 -6.39
CA ILE A 725 -37.42 5.65 -6.63
C ILE A 725 -38.15 5.84 -5.30
N ASN A 726 -38.87 6.97 -5.16
CA ASN A 726 -39.59 7.38 -3.94
C ASN A 726 -38.72 7.45 -2.66
N ASN A 727 -37.40 7.69 -2.80
CA ASN A 727 -36.43 7.63 -1.70
C ASN A 727 -36.42 6.28 -0.95
N ALA A 728 -36.77 5.19 -1.64
CA ALA A 728 -36.66 3.85 -1.09
C ALA A 728 -35.20 3.51 -0.73
N LYS A 729 -35.03 2.56 0.19
CA LYS A 729 -33.73 1.95 0.49
C LYS A 729 -33.86 0.42 0.42
N VAL A 730 -32.77 -0.28 0.11
CA VAL A 730 -32.78 -1.75 0.06
C VAL A 730 -32.23 -2.30 1.38
N ASN A 731 -33.14 -2.66 2.28
CA ASN A 731 -32.80 -3.26 3.57
C ASN A 731 -32.39 -4.74 3.40
N ILE A 732 -31.23 -5.10 3.94
CA ILE A 732 -30.70 -6.47 3.92
C ILE A 732 -30.34 -6.84 5.35
N ALA A 733 -31.03 -7.84 5.90
CA ALA A 733 -30.75 -8.32 7.25
C ALA A 733 -29.48 -9.20 7.29
N LYS A 734 -28.82 -9.22 8.44
CA LYS A 734 -27.60 -9.99 8.70
C LYS A 734 -27.72 -11.45 8.24
N GLY A 735 -26.74 -11.89 7.46
CA GLY A 735 -26.63 -13.22 6.88
C GLY A 735 -27.42 -13.43 5.59
N LEU A 736 -28.35 -12.53 5.24
CA LEU A 736 -29.13 -12.61 4.00
C LEU A 736 -28.32 -12.12 2.79
N VAL A 737 -28.75 -12.59 1.62
CA VAL A 737 -28.20 -12.24 0.31
C VAL A 737 -29.21 -11.39 -0.44
N GLN A 738 -28.73 -10.33 -1.11
CA GLN A 738 -29.51 -9.48 -2.00
C GLN A 738 -28.80 -9.38 -3.35
N SER A 739 -29.54 -9.52 -4.44
CA SER A 739 -29.03 -9.33 -5.80
C SER A 739 -29.37 -7.96 -6.37
N PHE A 740 -28.53 -7.49 -7.27
CA PHE A 740 -28.73 -6.28 -8.05
C PHE A 740 -28.51 -6.56 -9.54
N TYR A 741 -29.27 -5.88 -10.39
CA TYR A 741 -29.04 -5.80 -11.82
C TYR A 741 -29.00 -4.33 -12.20
N VAL A 742 -27.81 -3.85 -12.62
CA VAL A 742 -27.63 -2.50 -13.16
C VAL A 742 -27.66 -2.61 -14.68
N TYR A 743 -28.37 -1.70 -15.35
CA TYR A 743 -28.53 -1.69 -16.81
C TYR A 743 -28.37 -0.27 -17.38
N ALA A 744 -27.60 -0.13 -18.46
CA ALA A 744 -27.44 1.08 -19.27
C ALA A 744 -27.28 0.73 -20.76
N PRO A 745 -28.07 1.32 -21.69
CA PRO A 745 -27.89 1.12 -23.14
C PRO A 745 -26.50 1.53 -23.66
N SER A 746 -25.82 2.43 -22.97
CA SER A 746 -24.49 2.98 -23.27
C SER A 746 -23.31 2.11 -22.84
N ASN A 747 -23.58 0.90 -22.35
CA ASN A 747 -22.65 -0.07 -21.75
C ASN A 747 -22.06 0.36 -20.39
N LEU A 748 -22.33 -0.43 -19.37
CA LEU A 748 -21.59 -0.42 -18.12
C LEU A 748 -20.19 -1.00 -18.34
N ALA A 749 -19.23 -0.55 -17.54
CA ALA A 749 -17.93 -1.19 -17.48
C ALA A 749 -17.92 -2.31 -16.41
N TYR A 750 -17.21 -3.40 -16.69
CA TYR A 750 -17.08 -4.54 -15.79
C TYR A 750 -15.74 -5.27 -15.96
N ARG A 751 -15.31 -5.99 -14.93
CA ARG A 751 -14.15 -6.90 -14.96
C ARG A 751 -14.53 -8.32 -15.39
N GLY A 752 -13.55 -9.10 -15.84
CA GLY A 752 -13.76 -10.46 -16.35
C GLY A 752 -12.49 -11.31 -16.35
N GLU A 753 -11.75 -11.26 -15.23
CA GLU A 753 -10.48 -11.95 -15.02
C GLU A 753 -10.63 -13.09 -13.99
N ASN A 754 -9.98 -14.22 -14.25
CA ASN A 754 -9.53 -15.28 -13.33
C ASN A 754 -10.39 -15.68 -12.11
N LEU A 755 -11.72 -15.62 -12.19
CA LEU A 755 -12.66 -16.11 -11.18
C LEU A 755 -13.68 -17.09 -11.79
N ALA A 756 -14.48 -17.73 -10.95
CA ALA A 756 -15.76 -18.37 -11.26
C ALA A 756 -16.95 -17.44 -10.94
N GLU A 757 -18.19 -17.85 -11.27
CA GLU A 757 -19.43 -17.12 -10.94
C GLU A 757 -19.85 -17.43 -9.49
N GLY A 758 -19.96 -16.40 -8.65
CA GLY A 758 -20.25 -16.55 -7.22
C GLY A 758 -19.01 -16.67 -6.31
N ASP A 759 -17.81 -16.42 -6.81
CA ASP A 759 -16.60 -16.26 -5.98
C ASP A 759 -16.68 -14.95 -5.18
N LEU A 760 -16.10 -14.93 -3.97
CA LEU A 760 -15.98 -13.70 -3.18
C LEU A 760 -14.92 -12.78 -3.82
N VAL A 761 -15.30 -11.55 -4.15
CA VAL A 761 -14.44 -10.56 -4.82
C VAL A 761 -13.92 -9.48 -3.86
N SER A 762 -14.80 -8.98 -2.98
CA SER A 762 -14.49 -7.93 -2.00
C SER A 762 -15.31 -8.14 -0.73
N SER A 763 -14.82 -7.66 0.41
CA SER A 763 -15.45 -7.82 1.73
C SER A 763 -15.03 -6.69 2.67
N ASP A 764 -15.97 -6.13 3.43
CA ASP A 764 -15.73 -5.21 4.54
C ASP A 764 -16.37 -5.75 5.84
N ARG A 765 -16.58 -4.91 6.87
CA ARG A 765 -17.23 -5.32 8.13
C ARG A 765 -18.75 -5.56 8.00
N SER A 766 -19.37 -5.19 6.88
CA SER A 766 -20.82 -5.10 6.68
C SER A 766 -21.35 -5.89 5.48
N LEU A 767 -20.54 -6.10 4.45
CA LEU A 767 -20.91 -6.63 3.14
C LEU A 767 -19.81 -7.56 2.60
N ASN A 768 -20.22 -8.72 2.11
CA ASN A 768 -19.47 -9.53 1.15
C ASN A 768 -20.03 -9.29 -0.24
N PHE A 769 -19.17 -9.08 -1.24
CA PHE A 769 -19.54 -8.93 -2.65
C PHE A 769 -19.00 -10.07 -3.51
N TYR A 770 -19.88 -10.65 -4.32
CA TYR A 770 -19.59 -11.83 -5.10
C TYR A 770 -19.56 -11.54 -6.60
N SER A 771 -18.70 -12.25 -7.32
CA SER A 771 -18.63 -12.20 -8.77
C SER A 771 -19.97 -12.62 -9.38
N GLY A 772 -20.33 -11.95 -10.47
CA GLY A 772 -21.62 -12.09 -11.11
C GLY A 772 -21.50 -12.36 -12.60
N ILE A 773 -22.35 -11.71 -13.38
CA ILE A 773 -22.42 -11.83 -14.84
C ILE A 773 -22.63 -10.48 -15.51
N ALA A 774 -22.39 -10.41 -16.80
CA ALA A 774 -22.83 -9.29 -17.63
C ALA A 774 -23.78 -9.76 -18.74
N ILE A 775 -24.69 -8.88 -19.13
CA ILE A 775 -25.53 -8.99 -20.31
C ILE A 775 -25.03 -7.94 -21.31
N ALA A 776 -24.67 -8.35 -22.52
CA ALA A 776 -24.34 -7.42 -23.61
C ALA A 776 -25.34 -7.54 -24.76
N ASN A 777 -25.50 -6.49 -25.56
CA ASN A 777 -26.40 -6.42 -26.71
C ASN A 777 -27.89 -6.62 -26.36
N GLY A 778 -28.34 -6.23 -25.16
CA GLY A 778 -29.76 -6.35 -24.75
C GLY A 778 -29.99 -6.20 -23.24
N LYS A 779 -31.25 -6.29 -22.80
CA LYS A 779 -31.65 -6.29 -21.38
C LYS A 779 -32.13 -7.70 -20.97
N PHE A 780 -31.76 -8.18 -19.77
CA PHE A 780 -32.13 -9.54 -19.31
C PHE A 780 -31.84 -10.62 -20.37
N GLY A 781 -32.82 -11.45 -20.73
CA GLY A 781 -32.68 -12.54 -21.70
C GLY A 781 -32.64 -12.12 -23.17
N GLU A 782 -32.78 -10.83 -23.48
CA GLU A 782 -32.61 -10.30 -24.84
C GLU A 782 -31.12 -10.28 -25.26
N GLY A 783 -30.22 -10.14 -24.29
CA GLY A 783 -28.78 -10.00 -24.50
C GLY A 783 -27.98 -11.28 -24.28
N GLN A 784 -26.72 -11.23 -24.68
CA GLN A 784 -25.75 -12.32 -24.51
C GLN A 784 -25.21 -12.32 -23.07
N LYS A 785 -25.48 -13.41 -22.33
CA LYS A 785 -24.91 -13.65 -20.98
C LYS A 785 -23.41 -13.98 -21.09
N TYR A 786 -22.60 -13.21 -20.38
CA TYR A 786 -21.19 -13.45 -20.14
C TYR A 786 -20.96 -13.76 -18.67
N SER A 787 -20.31 -14.89 -18.39
CA SER A 787 -19.99 -15.34 -17.05
C SER A 787 -18.51 -15.77 -16.94
N PRO A 788 -17.83 -15.52 -15.81
CA PRO A 788 -18.22 -14.57 -14.76
C PRO A 788 -17.83 -13.15 -15.14
N ARG A 789 -18.50 -12.15 -14.58
CA ARG A 789 -18.15 -10.72 -14.67
C ARG A 789 -18.35 -10.04 -13.34
N GLN A 790 -17.51 -9.08 -13.00
CA GLN A 790 -17.57 -8.36 -11.73
C GLN A 790 -18.05 -6.93 -12.00
N PHE A 791 -19.02 -6.45 -11.24
CA PHE A 791 -19.49 -5.08 -11.28
C PHE A 791 -18.41 -4.11 -10.78
N SER A 792 -18.09 -3.10 -11.59
CA SER A 792 -17.09 -2.06 -11.28
C SER A 792 -17.78 -0.78 -10.80
N GLY A 793 -17.78 -0.57 -9.49
CA GLY A 793 -18.50 0.53 -8.87
C GLY A 793 -18.41 0.59 -7.34
N VAL A 794 -19.33 1.35 -6.75
CA VAL A 794 -19.47 1.59 -5.31
C VAL A 794 -20.93 1.42 -4.90
N LEU A 795 -21.16 0.73 -3.78
CA LEU A 795 -22.46 0.69 -3.10
C LEU A 795 -22.41 1.65 -1.92
N ARG A 796 -23.33 2.61 -1.84
CA ARG A 796 -23.51 3.41 -0.61
C ARG A 796 -24.59 2.80 0.26
N TYR A 797 -24.34 2.72 1.55
CA TYR A 797 -25.26 2.10 2.50
C TYR A 797 -25.23 2.77 3.87
N ASN A 798 -26.29 2.54 4.64
CA ASN A 798 -26.32 2.80 6.07
C ASN A 798 -26.16 1.48 6.82
N GLY A 799 -25.42 1.48 7.94
CA GLY A 799 -25.57 0.45 8.96
C GLY A 799 -26.85 0.70 9.74
N ILE A 800 -27.74 -0.29 9.83
CA ILE A 800 -29.04 -0.14 10.51
C ILE A 800 -29.20 -1.19 11.60
N VAL A 801 -30.31 -1.13 12.34
CA VAL A 801 -30.82 -2.25 13.13
C VAL A 801 -32.21 -2.55 12.58
N LEU A 802 -32.41 -3.74 12.02
CA LEU A 802 -33.75 -4.20 11.66
C LEU A 802 -34.37 -4.82 12.91
N GLU A 803 -35.58 -4.41 13.26
CA GLU A 803 -36.35 -5.13 14.26
C GLU A 803 -36.51 -6.57 13.80
N SER A 804 -35.95 -7.52 14.56
CA SER A 804 -36.22 -8.93 14.34
C SER A 804 -37.73 -9.13 14.41
N PRO A 805 -38.40 -9.62 13.35
CA PRO A 805 -39.85 -9.73 13.37
C PRO A 805 -40.26 -10.57 14.59
N PRO A 806 -41.21 -10.11 15.41
CA PRO A 806 -41.61 -10.84 16.61
C PRO A 806 -42.01 -12.25 16.21
N VAL A 807 -41.44 -13.26 16.87
CA VAL A 807 -41.63 -14.68 16.55
C VAL A 807 -43.00 -15.17 17.04
N ASN A 808 -44.06 -14.47 16.65
CA ASN A 808 -45.43 -14.93 16.70
C ASN A 808 -45.66 -15.86 15.51
N CYS A 809 -45.33 -17.13 15.72
CA CYS A 809 -46.02 -18.19 15.00
C CYS A 809 -47.53 -17.95 15.18
N TRP A 810 -48.33 -18.00 14.10
CA TRP A 810 -49.63 -17.32 13.96
C TRP A 810 -49.49 -15.78 13.84
N THR A 811 -49.23 -15.24 12.65
CA THR A 811 -50.27 -14.83 11.67
C THR A 811 -49.64 -14.59 10.28
N ILE A 812 -50.43 -14.70 9.21
CA ILE A 812 -49.97 -14.78 7.81
C ILE A 812 -49.68 -13.40 7.22
N GLN A 813 -48.50 -13.22 6.62
CA GLN A 813 -48.23 -12.19 5.60
C GLN A 813 -47.71 -12.81 4.29
N ALA A 814 -48.38 -13.88 3.86
CA ALA A 814 -48.16 -14.60 2.61
C ALA A 814 -49.40 -14.55 1.69
N VAL A 815 -50.01 -13.35 1.54
CA VAL A 815 -51.23 -13.15 0.74
C VAL A 815 -50.97 -12.49 -0.62
N GLU A 816 -49.96 -11.62 -0.75
CA GLU A 816 -49.77 -10.85 -2.00
C GLU A 816 -49.01 -11.55 -3.14
N GLN A 817 -48.30 -12.66 -2.88
CA GLN A 817 -47.59 -13.41 -3.94
C GLN A 817 -48.37 -14.57 -4.57
N CYS A 818 -49.66 -14.74 -4.25
CA CYS A 818 -50.44 -15.89 -4.72
C CYS A 818 -51.63 -15.55 -5.66
N GLN A 819 -51.69 -14.33 -6.21
CA GLN A 819 -52.76 -13.91 -7.14
C GLN A 819 -52.41 -13.94 -8.65
N GLN A 820 -51.17 -14.28 -9.05
CA GLN A 820 -50.78 -14.27 -10.48
C GLN A 820 -50.12 -15.56 -11.02
N ALA A 821 -50.22 -16.70 -10.32
CA ALA A 821 -49.72 -17.97 -10.82
C ALA A 821 -50.83 -19.05 -10.87
N VAL A 822 -51.23 -19.42 -12.09
CA VAL A 822 -52.16 -20.54 -12.31
C VAL A 822 -51.46 -21.85 -11.97
N SER A 823 -51.91 -22.49 -10.89
CA SER A 823 -51.42 -23.73 -10.27
C SER A 823 -50.15 -23.61 -9.41
N CYS A 824 -50.33 -23.80 -8.09
CA CYS A 824 -49.27 -24.04 -7.13
C CYS A 824 -49.43 -25.47 -6.57
N SER A 825 -48.46 -26.36 -6.82
CA SER A 825 -48.54 -27.76 -6.35
C SER A 825 -47.91 -27.93 -4.96
N TRP A 826 -48.42 -28.91 -4.21
CA TRP A 826 -48.02 -29.19 -2.81
C TRP A 826 -46.52 -29.45 -2.60
N ASN A 827 -45.77 -29.76 -3.67
CA ASN A 827 -44.31 -29.96 -3.61
C ASN A 827 -43.51 -28.67 -3.40
N SER A 828 -44.05 -27.48 -3.72
CA SER A 828 -43.32 -26.21 -3.51
C SER A 828 -43.15 -25.87 -2.03
N LEU A 829 -44.20 -26.05 -1.22
CA LEU A 829 -44.18 -25.72 0.22
C LEU A 829 -43.23 -26.61 1.03
N TYR A 830 -43.07 -27.89 0.66
CA TYR A 830 -42.20 -28.83 1.40
C TYR A 830 -40.71 -28.55 1.20
N ASN A 831 -40.31 -27.94 0.08
CA ASN A 831 -38.90 -27.63 -0.21
C ASN A 831 -38.40 -26.36 0.48
N VAL A 832 -39.27 -25.37 0.73
CA VAL A 832 -38.91 -24.13 1.44
C VAL A 832 -38.50 -24.42 2.89
N CYS A 833 -39.27 -25.24 3.61
CA CYS A 833 -38.99 -25.58 5.01
C CYS A 833 -37.79 -26.53 5.22
N ARG A 834 -37.20 -27.10 4.17
CA ARG A 834 -36.10 -28.09 4.29
C ARG A 834 -34.70 -27.46 4.23
N ARG A 835 -34.57 -26.19 3.82
CA ARG A 835 -33.26 -25.49 3.76
C ARG A 835 -32.82 -24.85 5.08
N SER A 836 -33.73 -24.63 6.03
CA SER A 836 -33.41 -24.27 7.42
C SER A 836 -33.03 -25.52 8.22
N ARG A 837 -31.76 -25.67 8.61
CA ARG A 837 -31.26 -26.78 9.46
C ARG A 837 -31.70 -26.65 10.94
N LEU A 838 -33.00 -26.80 11.21
CA LEU A 838 -33.52 -27.14 12.55
C LEU A 838 -34.62 -28.19 12.41
N ALA A 839 -34.22 -29.46 12.31
CA ALA A 839 -35.13 -30.61 12.22
C ALA A 839 -34.75 -31.71 13.21
N GLY A 840 -34.58 -31.34 14.48
CA GLY A 840 -34.71 -32.28 15.59
C GLY A 840 -36.19 -32.67 15.75
N LYS A 841 -36.53 -33.90 15.36
CA LYS A 841 -37.80 -34.62 15.58
C LYS A 841 -38.93 -33.87 16.35
N THR A 842 -39.86 -33.20 15.66
CA THR A 842 -41.33 -33.42 15.75
C THR A 842 -42.12 -32.39 14.92
N ALA A 843 -42.78 -32.82 13.85
CA ALA A 843 -43.90 -32.09 13.24
C ALA A 843 -44.80 -33.05 12.44
N LYS A 844 -45.92 -33.49 13.04
CA LYS A 844 -47.03 -34.13 12.32
C LYS A 844 -48.35 -33.69 12.93
N ARG A 845 -49.23 -33.13 12.08
CA ARG A 845 -50.63 -32.69 12.29
C ARG A 845 -50.88 -31.23 12.70
N ALA A 846 -51.20 -30.43 11.69
CA ALA A 846 -52.45 -29.65 11.53
C ALA A 846 -52.61 -29.56 9.99
N ARG A 847 -53.60 -30.13 9.30
CA ARG A 847 -55.07 -30.06 9.39
C ARG A 847 -55.61 -28.63 9.27
N VAL A 848 -56.16 -28.39 8.08
CA VAL A 848 -56.81 -27.16 7.59
C VAL A 848 -57.97 -26.76 8.50
N VAL A 849 -58.03 -25.47 8.78
CA VAL A 849 -59.26 -24.66 8.85
C VAL A 849 -59.05 -23.52 7.86
#